data_AF-A0AA35ZY55-F1
#
_entry.id   AF-A0AA35ZY55-F1
#
_cell.length_a   1.000
_cell.length_b   1.000
_cell.length_c   1.000
_cell.angle_alpha   90.00
_cell.angle_beta   90.00
_cell.angle_gamma   90.00
#
_symmetry.space_group_name_H-M   'P 1'
#
loop_
_entity.id
_entity.type
_entity.pdbx_description
1 polymer ?
#
loop_
_entity_poly.entity_id
_entity_poly.type
_entity_poly.pdbx_seq_one_letter_code
_entity_poly.pdbx_strand_id
1 'polypeptide(L)'
;MENNNSVKESYLGCDEEDDDSYDAIVVGSGYGGSVAACRMSMAGIKVCLLEKGRKWEAQDFPTDSLRLLSSVRFEDKSLGFGLGSKDALFQIRKEHDSVAVTACGLGGGSLVNAGVMLPTPVRARRNPKWPKEWESDWKSCEASASSMLNIQSVPVKFANAKTMEKLMVGDEFKETSSLKLSINFDVEEQGTLTHLKRPKEIGSCIACGNCVAGCPYNAKNSTDKNYLFSAVEAGCIIKTDCEVRYVVKNPKDTNILGKRARRWRVYLNETDYLQSDFVILSAGVFGTADLLFRSQLRGLELSSRLGEGFSCNGNNSAYLAGCTTSLGAYGLHKEQFSKTSFQERPGPAISSSYISSLGFTIQSGVLPTAYPYLIFKGILTYGWPTGFWFLHGVIDKLKLSFGLKSTQAMTLNVMGYDESDGKITFDKSRDKINFTPPNDPLLPRKIMSLQKLTKKLGGILFMSRYRSTSVHLLGGCNASSDHFSGVCNSNGQVFDTKSPSSVHSGLYVCDASLIPCSIGINPCLTIATASEHVSRHLIQDIIKTHVGDEGKDSMDESDDNKRGSICSWKLERKSRCDVRFTEVMRGHIDGMPCVAHLELKMNAQSIKDFDEGSMDFGKSHPLLRGIVSGYLDFNALERDRLYVIDGEVDLCEVDIRTPYTQFMHYRLLLVASSGSRYILEGKKVMKPFLLGLYGWKESTTLQVTFKKVEKNDPSEEMVDLKGVLHISTFALMRSLISMEGNNKMKFLSLLLQSIFRTYIIQKPRGNFIGSLHVEPVDGPYPSSTLHEIRTEDGFVISCRQWKIKTDDSLRFGRSKNSYPVLLINGYSTDSFWLPTEENDLVRTLLDKGHETWLLQPRLHPLNSSNSFTIEDIGRFDIPAAIDKILKLNEKSTKIHVVAHCVGGLAIHIAIMGGHVSATRIASLSCTNSSMFFKLTTFSRFKMWLPLLPITMMILGRNTILPILKTTKANLNQKLVKFVARFIPRYERCNCDECEVFSGIFGNAFWHDNVTSSLHSWINKKNLPSLPMGGFPHLRKICNAGFIVDSKGNNSYLIHAERISLPTLYISGGRTLLSTPQTSLLGNKYMKLHQPNFRHERVVVDGFGHSDLLIGEESCKKVFPHILSHMGLAEKEENLEYDGNEKEYFSGYGQFEDGELVFKSWVSSSMIIWFLLFLLVLCLVIFHK
;
A
#
# COMPACT_ATOMS: atom_id res chain seq x y z
N MET A 1 15.91 -44.36 42.29
CA MET A 1 17.13 -44.59 43.09
C MET A 1 18.29 -44.06 42.26
N GLU A 2 18.91 -42.99 42.77
CA GLU A 2 20.30 -42.50 42.63
C GLU A 2 20.95 -42.45 41.22
N ASN A 3 21.65 -41.39 40.79
CA ASN A 3 22.14 -40.20 41.49
C ASN A 3 22.47 -39.07 40.49
N ASN A 4 22.23 -37.84 40.93
CA ASN A 4 22.68 -36.58 40.33
C ASN A 4 24.22 -36.46 40.38
N ASN A 5 24.81 -35.77 39.39
CA ASN A 5 25.74 -34.68 39.72
C ASN A 5 25.86 -33.65 38.59
N SER A 6 25.63 -32.41 39.00
CA SER A 6 25.61 -31.15 38.28
C SER A 6 27.01 -30.58 38.07
N VAL A 7 27.21 -29.89 36.94
CA VAL A 7 28.01 -28.66 36.92
C VAL A 7 27.16 -27.59 36.24
N LYS A 8 26.71 -26.63 37.06
CA LYS A 8 26.21 -25.33 36.64
C LYS A 8 27.40 -24.54 36.11
N GLU A 9 27.34 -24.05 34.88
CA GLU A 9 28.12 -22.88 34.48
C GLU A 9 27.18 -21.73 34.13
N SER A 10 27.59 -20.58 34.64
CA SER A 10 26.88 -19.33 34.85
C SER A 10 26.30 -18.72 33.57
N TYR A 11 25.00 -18.43 33.63
CA TYR A 11 24.35 -17.42 32.80
C TYR A 11 24.90 -16.04 33.21
N LEU A 12 25.71 -15.44 32.33
CA LEU A 12 26.01 -14.01 32.36
C LEU A 12 25.31 -13.38 31.18
N GLY A 13 24.28 -12.59 31.49
CA GLY A 13 23.51 -11.81 30.53
C GLY A 13 24.43 -10.91 29.72
N CYS A 14 24.23 -10.90 28.40
CA CYS A 14 24.72 -9.84 27.54
C CYS A 14 23.48 -9.03 27.15
N ASP A 15 23.56 -7.73 27.41
CA ASP A 15 22.50 -6.76 27.27
C ASP A 15 21.91 -6.74 25.85
N GLU A 16 20.59 -6.60 25.81
CA GLU A 16 19.79 -6.45 24.59
C GLU A 16 20.00 -5.06 23.99
N GLU A 17 20.93 -4.92 23.03
CA GLU A 17 20.94 -3.76 22.13
C GLU A 17 20.34 -4.08 20.76
N ASP A 18 19.24 -3.38 20.48
CA ASP A 18 18.51 -3.31 19.23
C ASP A 18 19.36 -2.69 18.09
N ASP A 19 20.05 -3.50 17.29
CA ASP A 19 20.65 -2.99 16.05
C ASP A 19 20.57 -3.98 14.87
N ASP A 20 19.36 -4.10 14.31
CA ASP A 20 19.07 -4.76 13.02
C ASP A 20 19.68 -4.02 11.80
N SER A 21 20.54 -3.01 12.01
CA SER A 21 21.22 -2.28 10.93
C SER A 21 22.59 -2.90 10.61
N TYR A 22 22.85 -3.13 9.32
CA TYR A 22 24.13 -3.62 8.81
C TYR A 22 24.78 -2.53 7.95
N ASP A 23 26.11 -2.44 7.92
CA ASP A 23 26.79 -1.51 7.01
C ASP A 23 26.64 -2.00 5.56
N ALA A 24 26.78 -3.32 5.36
CA ALA A 24 26.68 -3.96 4.06
C ALA A 24 25.80 -5.23 4.09
N ILE A 25 24.96 -5.39 3.07
CA ILE A 25 24.20 -6.62 2.81
C ILE A 25 24.69 -7.25 1.51
N VAL A 26 25.04 -8.53 1.57
CA VAL A 26 25.43 -9.35 0.41
C VAL A 26 24.30 -10.31 0.07
N VAL A 27 23.83 -10.30 -1.17
CA VAL A 27 22.73 -11.15 -1.64
C VAL A 27 23.28 -12.29 -2.49
N GLY A 28 23.22 -13.51 -1.96
CA GLY A 28 23.72 -14.72 -2.60
C GLY A 28 25.12 -15.13 -2.13
N SER A 29 25.32 -16.43 -1.96
CA SER A 29 26.54 -17.03 -1.38
C SER A 29 27.45 -17.74 -2.38
N GLY A 30 27.31 -17.44 -3.67
CA GLY A 30 28.20 -17.97 -4.71
C GLY A 30 29.62 -17.40 -4.64
N TYR A 31 30.43 -17.60 -5.68
CA TYR A 31 31.81 -17.08 -5.76
C TYR A 31 31.89 -15.59 -5.43
N GLY A 32 31.06 -14.76 -6.07
CA GLY A 32 31.08 -13.32 -5.88
C GLY A 32 30.78 -12.87 -4.46
N GLY A 33 29.63 -13.29 -3.94
CA GLY A 33 29.16 -12.90 -2.62
C GLY A 33 30.05 -13.45 -1.51
N SER A 34 30.62 -14.65 -1.69
CA SER A 34 31.58 -15.21 -0.73
C SER A 34 32.85 -14.34 -0.65
N VAL A 35 33.40 -13.93 -1.79
CA VAL A 35 34.58 -13.04 -1.85
C VAL A 35 34.25 -11.69 -1.20
N ALA A 36 33.15 -11.05 -1.62
CA ALA A 36 32.76 -9.74 -1.11
C ALA A 36 32.52 -9.75 0.40
N ALA A 37 31.76 -10.72 0.91
CA ALA A 37 31.50 -10.87 2.34
C ALA A 37 32.80 -11.09 3.12
N CYS A 38 33.66 -12.00 2.65
CA CYS A 38 34.94 -12.28 3.29
C CYS A 38 35.83 -11.05 3.38
N ARG A 39 36.02 -10.33 2.26
CA ARG A 39 36.92 -9.18 2.21
C ARG A 39 36.39 -8.01 3.04
N MET A 40 35.09 -7.75 2.99
CA MET A 40 34.47 -6.70 3.81
C MET A 40 34.55 -7.03 5.31
N SER A 41 34.22 -8.26 5.71
CA SER A 41 34.29 -8.64 7.13
C SER A 41 35.73 -8.64 7.66
N MET A 42 36.70 -9.09 6.86
CA MET A 42 38.12 -8.97 7.22
C MET A 42 38.59 -7.51 7.35
N ALA A 43 37.91 -6.57 6.71
CA ALA A 43 38.15 -5.14 6.85
C ALA A 43 37.37 -4.49 8.01
N GLY A 44 36.70 -5.28 8.86
CA GLY A 44 35.97 -4.81 10.04
C GLY A 44 34.54 -4.32 9.77
N ILE A 45 34.02 -4.51 8.56
CA ILE A 45 32.68 -4.04 8.18
C ILE A 45 31.60 -4.99 8.72
N LYS A 46 30.49 -4.46 9.27
CA LYS A 46 29.35 -5.27 9.75
C LYS A 46 28.53 -5.79 8.56
N VAL A 47 28.81 -7.03 8.14
CA VAL A 47 28.21 -7.66 6.95
C VAL A 47 27.12 -8.66 7.31
N CYS A 48 25.99 -8.59 6.60
CA CYS A 48 24.99 -9.67 6.55
C CYS A 48 24.91 -10.29 5.15
N LEU A 49 25.12 -11.61 5.05
CA LEU A 49 24.92 -12.37 3.82
C LEU A 49 23.58 -13.10 3.85
N LEU A 50 22.78 -12.92 2.80
CA LEU A 50 21.46 -13.54 2.61
C LEU A 50 21.53 -14.59 1.51
N GLU A 51 21.20 -15.83 1.81
CA GLU A 51 21.16 -16.95 0.87
C GLU A 51 19.76 -17.55 0.78
N LYS A 52 19.25 -17.71 -0.43
CA LYS A 52 17.91 -18.27 -0.68
C LYS A 52 17.82 -19.75 -0.31
N GLY A 53 18.86 -20.52 -0.58
CA GLY A 53 18.88 -21.96 -0.28
C GLY A 53 19.32 -22.27 1.15
N ARG A 54 19.16 -23.55 1.52
CA ARG A 54 19.66 -24.09 2.78
C ARG A 54 21.17 -24.35 2.75
N LYS A 55 21.75 -24.64 3.92
CA LYS A 55 23.09 -25.25 4.01
C LYS A 55 23.01 -26.73 3.63
N TRP A 56 23.90 -27.17 2.74
CA TRP A 56 24.01 -28.57 2.30
C TRP A 56 25.22 -29.21 2.96
N GLU A 57 25.01 -30.28 3.73
CA GLU A 57 26.09 -31.06 4.33
C GLU A 57 26.50 -32.23 3.42
N ALA A 58 27.65 -32.84 3.69
CA ALA A 58 28.19 -33.93 2.88
C ALA A 58 27.18 -35.09 2.67
N GLN A 59 26.41 -35.42 3.71
CA GLN A 59 25.39 -36.47 3.69
C GLN A 59 24.11 -36.11 2.91
N ASP A 60 23.87 -34.82 2.65
CA ASP A 60 22.72 -34.34 1.89
C ASP A 60 22.91 -34.52 0.38
N PHE A 61 24.16 -34.55 -0.10
CA PHE A 61 24.43 -34.61 -1.54
C PHE A 61 23.94 -35.93 -2.15
N PRO A 62 23.30 -35.88 -3.33
CA PRO A 62 22.72 -37.05 -3.96
C PRO A 62 23.79 -38.07 -4.36
N THR A 63 23.62 -39.30 -3.87
CA THR A 63 24.44 -40.48 -4.19
C THR A 63 23.67 -41.52 -5.02
N ASP A 64 22.35 -41.38 -5.11
CA ASP A 64 21.42 -42.19 -5.89
C ASP A 64 20.40 -41.33 -6.67
N SER A 65 19.70 -41.96 -7.62
CA SER A 65 18.77 -41.25 -8.52
C SER A 65 17.51 -40.71 -7.88
N LEU A 66 16.99 -41.33 -6.81
CA LEU A 66 15.81 -40.82 -6.11
C LEU A 66 16.15 -39.53 -5.38
N ARG A 67 17.28 -39.51 -4.67
CA ARG A 67 17.79 -38.30 -4.00
C ARG A 67 18.13 -37.18 -4.98
N LEU A 68 18.63 -37.51 -6.18
CA LEU A 68 18.86 -36.49 -7.19
C LEU A 68 17.55 -35.88 -7.67
N LEU A 69 16.55 -36.70 -7.98
CA LEU A 69 15.23 -36.21 -8.44
C LEU A 69 14.55 -35.33 -7.39
N SER A 70 14.68 -35.63 -6.09
CA SER A 70 14.17 -34.77 -5.01
C SER A 70 14.95 -33.47 -4.85
N SER A 71 16.18 -33.40 -5.37
CA SER A 71 17.08 -32.24 -5.31
C SER A 71 17.05 -31.38 -6.58
N VAL A 72 16.13 -31.64 -7.51
CA VAL A 72 15.97 -30.91 -8.76
C VAL A 72 14.64 -30.15 -8.75
N ARG A 73 14.72 -28.87 -9.09
CA ARG A 73 13.59 -28.05 -9.51
C ARG A 73 13.66 -27.87 -11.03
N PHE A 74 12.59 -28.23 -11.71
CA PHE A 74 12.47 -28.09 -13.16
C PHE A 74 11.38 -27.09 -13.51
N GLU A 75 11.74 -26.06 -14.29
CA GLU A 75 10.82 -25.05 -14.79
C GLU A 75 10.80 -25.09 -16.33
N ASP A 76 9.65 -25.46 -16.90
CA ASP A 76 9.41 -25.45 -18.35
C ASP A 76 8.22 -24.55 -18.68
N LYS A 77 8.52 -23.45 -19.37
CA LYS A 77 7.54 -22.44 -19.74
C LYS A 77 6.52 -22.92 -20.79
N SER A 78 6.89 -23.88 -21.64
CA SER A 78 5.96 -24.43 -22.65
C SER A 78 4.77 -25.15 -22.03
N LEU A 79 4.92 -25.63 -20.79
CA LEU A 79 3.91 -26.39 -20.07
C LEU A 79 3.28 -25.62 -18.89
N GLY A 80 3.82 -24.46 -18.51
CA GLY A 80 3.23 -23.58 -17.49
C GLY A 80 3.30 -24.11 -16.04
N PHE A 81 3.98 -25.22 -15.78
CA PHE A 81 4.17 -25.77 -14.43
C PHE A 81 5.65 -25.88 -14.05
N GLY A 82 5.94 -25.81 -12.75
CA GLY A 82 7.26 -26.08 -12.17
C GLY A 82 7.16 -27.26 -11.21
N LEU A 83 8.11 -28.20 -11.30
CA LEU A 83 8.16 -29.39 -10.45
C LEU A 83 9.37 -29.30 -9.51
N GLY A 84 9.23 -29.75 -8.26
CA GLY A 84 10.31 -29.76 -7.26
C GLY A 84 10.32 -28.55 -6.32
N SER A 85 11.07 -28.67 -5.23
CA SER A 85 11.11 -27.65 -4.18
C SER A 85 11.76 -26.33 -4.63
N LYS A 86 11.46 -25.21 -3.94
CA LYS A 86 12.06 -23.90 -4.26
C LYS A 86 13.53 -23.79 -3.85
N ASP A 87 13.92 -24.51 -2.80
CA ASP A 87 15.26 -24.61 -2.22
C ASP A 87 16.06 -25.81 -2.75
N ALA A 88 15.55 -26.50 -3.78
CA ALA A 88 16.23 -27.65 -4.39
C ALA A 88 17.61 -27.25 -4.94
N LEU A 89 18.60 -28.13 -4.75
CA LEU A 89 20.00 -27.86 -5.10
C LEU A 89 20.19 -27.47 -6.56
N PHE A 90 19.51 -28.14 -7.49
CA PHE A 90 19.59 -27.87 -8.93
C PHE A 90 18.35 -27.12 -9.40
N GLN A 91 18.55 -25.99 -10.04
CA GLN A 91 17.51 -25.15 -10.63
C GLN A 91 17.66 -25.22 -12.14
N ILE A 92 16.77 -25.97 -12.82
CA ILE A 92 16.82 -26.18 -14.26
C ILE A 92 15.76 -25.32 -14.94
N ARG A 93 16.21 -24.48 -15.87
CA ARG A 93 15.35 -23.60 -16.67
C ARG A 93 15.49 -23.96 -18.15
N LYS A 94 14.37 -24.31 -18.77
CA LYS A 94 14.28 -24.56 -20.20
C LYS A 94 13.53 -23.40 -20.87
N GLU A 95 14.16 -22.78 -21.85
CA GLU A 95 13.55 -21.73 -22.68
C GLU A 95 13.95 -21.95 -24.14
N HIS A 96 12.99 -21.93 -25.06
CA HIS A 96 13.18 -22.25 -26.47
C HIS A 96 13.93 -23.59 -26.67
N ASP A 97 15.03 -23.56 -27.41
CA ASP A 97 15.93 -24.66 -27.73
C ASP A 97 17.20 -24.66 -26.84
N SER A 98 17.12 -24.10 -25.62
CA SER A 98 18.23 -24.10 -24.66
C SER A 98 17.82 -24.46 -23.24
N VAL A 99 18.78 -24.96 -22.49
CA VAL A 99 18.63 -25.28 -21.06
C VAL A 99 19.77 -24.65 -20.29
N ALA A 100 19.42 -24.01 -19.18
CA ALA A 100 20.35 -23.45 -18.22
C ALA A 100 20.16 -24.11 -16.86
N VAL A 101 21.26 -24.42 -16.18
CA VAL A 101 21.24 -25.02 -14.84
C VAL A 101 22.04 -24.16 -13.87
N THR A 102 21.43 -23.81 -12.74
CA THR A 102 22.08 -23.10 -11.63
C THR A 102 21.95 -23.87 -10.33
N ALA A 103 22.75 -23.53 -9.33
CA ALA A 103 22.71 -24.15 -8.01
C ALA A 103 22.05 -23.24 -6.97
N CYS A 104 21.40 -23.81 -5.96
CA CYS A 104 20.79 -23.09 -4.84
C CYS A 104 21.21 -23.70 -3.49
N GLY A 105 21.79 -22.89 -2.60
CA GLY A 105 22.35 -23.34 -1.32
C GLY A 105 23.56 -22.52 -0.88
N LEU A 106 23.91 -22.60 0.40
CA LEU A 106 25.06 -21.87 0.98
C LEU A 106 26.39 -22.30 0.34
N GLY A 107 26.94 -21.46 -0.55
CA GLY A 107 28.10 -21.73 -1.41
C GLY A 107 27.78 -21.69 -2.92
N GLY A 108 26.49 -21.64 -3.28
CA GLY A 108 25.99 -21.52 -4.65
C GLY A 108 26.57 -22.58 -5.60
N GLY A 109 27.00 -22.15 -6.80
CA GLY A 109 27.54 -23.04 -7.83
C GLY A 109 28.79 -23.83 -7.41
N SER A 110 29.54 -23.36 -6.39
CA SER A 110 30.73 -24.08 -5.90
C SER A 110 30.39 -25.45 -5.30
N LEU A 111 29.17 -25.60 -4.75
CA LEU A 111 28.66 -26.84 -4.18
C LEU A 111 28.52 -27.96 -5.20
N VAL A 112 28.26 -27.65 -6.48
CA VAL A 112 27.95 -28.64 -7.53
C VAL A 112 28.76 -28.50 -8.81
N ASN A 113 29.74 -27.59 -8.86
CA ASN A 113 30.68 -27.58 -9.98
C ASN A 113 31.73 -28.70 -9.87
N ALA A 114 32.52 -28.90 -10.92
CA ALA A 114 33.62 -29.86 -10.96
C ALA A 114 34.90 -29.36 -10.27
N GLY A 115 34.92 -28.16 -9.68
CA GLY A 115 36.08 -27.57 -9.04
C GLY A 115 37.18 -27.06 -9.97
N VAL A 116 36.94 -27.01 -11.29
CA VAL A 116 37.97 -26.59 -12.28
C VAL A 116 38.27 -25.09 -12.17
N MET A 117 39.56 -24.76 -11.96
CA MET A 117 40.04 -23.38 -11.80
C MET A 117 41.13 -23.07 -12.82
N LEU A 118 40.71 -22.60 -14.00
CA LEU A 118 41.60 -22.24 -15.10
C LEU A 118 41.81 -20.71 -15.15
N PRO A 119 43.04 -20.23 -15.37
CA PRO A 119 43.32 -18.81 -15.56
C PRO A 119 42.57 -18.23 -16.76
N THR A 120 42.20 -16.96 -16.68
CA THR A 120 41.38 -16.32 -17.72
C THR A 120 42.18 -16.17 -19.03
N PRO A 121 41.69 -16.71 -20.17
CA PRO A 121 42.46 -16.70 -21.41
C PRO A 121 42.74 -15.28 -21.90
N VAL A 122 43.94 -15.07 -22.43
CA VAL A 122 44.33 -13.78 -23.05
C VAL A 122 43.34 -13.34 -24.13
N ARG A 123 42.77 -14.31 -24.88
CA ARG A 123 41.75 -14.03 -25.90
C ARG A 123 40.49 -13.38 -25.31
N ALA A 124 40.02 -13.85 -24.16
CA ALA A 124 38.88 -13.25 -23.48
C ALA A 124 39.20 -11.83 -23.00
N ARG A 125 40.37 -11.63 -22.39
CA ARG A 125 40.84 -10.32 -21.90
C ARG A 125 41.10 -9.29 -22.99
N ARG A 126 41.41 -9.75 -24.21
CA ARG A 126 41.55 -8.91 -25.41
C ARG A 126 40.21 -8.57 -26.07
N ASN A 127 39.09 -9.16 -25.65
CA ASN A 127 37.77 -8.82 -26.18
C ASN A 127 37.52 -7.31 -25.99
N PRO A 128 36.96 -6.59 -26.99
CA PRO A 128 36.63 -5.18 -26.86
C PRO A 128 35.65 -4.88 -25.71
N LYS A 129 34.76 -5.83 -25.39
CA LYS A 129 33.81 -5.72 -24.27
C LYS A 129 34.47 -5.90 -22.90
N TRP A 130 35.70 -6.41 -22.84
CA TRP A 130 36.40 -6.67 -21.58
C TRP A 130 36.86 -5.36 -20.92
N PRO A 131 36.52 -5.09 -19.64
CA PRO A 131 36.93 -3.87 -18.93
C PRO A 131 38.45 -3.78 -18.85
N LYS A 132 39.02 -2.66 -19.30
CA LYS A 132 40.49 -2.49 -19.36
C LYS A 132 41.09 -2.18 -18.00
N GLU A 133 40.29 -1.57 -17.12
CA GLU A 133 40.62 -1.22 -15.75
C GLU A 133 40.99 -2.45 -14.92
N TRP A 134 40.35 -3.59 -15.20
CA TRP A 134 40.64 -4.88 -14.54
C TRP A 134 42.07 -5.36 -14.75
N GLU A 135 42.73 -4.98 -15.85
CA GLU A 135 44.10 -5.43 -16.15
C GLU A 135 45.15 -4.88 -15.17
N SER A 136 44.84 -3.77 -14.49
CA SER A 136 45.76 -3.10 -13.57
C SER A 136 46.15 -3.97 -12.37
N ASP A 137 45.20 -4.73 -11.81
CA ASP A 137 45.40 -5.58 -10.64
C ASP A 137 44.99 -7.05 -10.82
N TRP A 138 44.58 -7.44 -12.04
CA TRP A 138 44.09 -8.80 -12.37
C TRP A 138 44.99 -9.91 -11.82
N LYS A 139 46.30 -9.79 -12.01
CA LYS A 139 47.27 -10.82 -11.57
C LYS A 139 47.29 -10.98 -10.04
N SER A 140 47.18 -9.86 -9.31
CA SER A 140 47.13 -9.86 -7.85
C SER A 140 45.80 -10.44 -7.36
N CYS A 141 44.68 -10.06 -7.98
CA CYS A 141 43.37 -10.64 -7.70
C CYS A 141 43.34 -12.15 -7.95
N GLU A 142 43.88 -12.60 -9.09
CA GLU A 142 43.89 -14.01 -9.47
C GLU A 142 44.76 -14.84 -8.52
N ALA A 143 45.90 -14.29 -8.07
CA ALA A 143 46.74 -14.93 -7.06
C ALA A 143 46.03 -15.04 -5.70
N SER A 144 45.32 -13.99 -5.28
CA SER A 144 44.53 -13.98 -4.04
C SER A 144 43.41 -15.01 -4.08
N ALA A 145 42.65 -15.05 -5.19
CA ALA A 145 41.60 -16.03 -5.42
C ALA A 145 42.15 -17.46 -5.47
N SER A 146 43.28 -17.65 -6.14
CA SER A 146 43.93 -18.95 -6.24
C SER A 146 44.38 -19.50 -4.89
N SER A 147 44.90 -18.61 -4.03
CA SER A 147 45.32 -18.96 -2.67
C SER A 147 44.12 -19.34 -1.79
N MET A 148 43.06 -18.52 -1.78
CA MET A 148 41.89 -18.78 -0.93
C MET A 148 41.12 -20.04 -1.35
N LEU A 149 41.02 -20.29 -2.65
CA LEU A 149 40.40 -21.50 -3.19
C LEU A 149 41.29 -22.76 -3.02
N ASN A 150 42.52 -22.63 -2.52
CA ASN A 150 43.48 -23.73 -2.37
C ASN A 150 43.55 -24.59 -3.63
N ILE A 151 43.88 -23.96 -4.76
CA ILE A 151 43.92 -24.63 -6.05
C ILE A 151 45.10 -25.60 -6.09
N GLN A 152 44.82 -26.88 -6.32
CA GLN A 152 45.81 -27.95 -6.41
C GLN A 152 45.84 -28.58 -7.80
N SER A 153 47.01 -29.07 -8.21
CA SER A 153 47.15 -29.88 -9.41
C SER A 153 46.64 -31.29 -9.13
N VAL A 154 46.02 -31.93 -10.12
CA VAL A 154 45.62 -33.33 -10.00
C VAL A 154 46.88 -34.21 -9.81
N PRO A 155 46.97 -35.03 -8.74
CA PRO A 155 48.23 -35.69 -8.36
C PRO A 155 48.59 -36.88 -9.26
N VAL A 156 47.61 -37.45 -9.98
CA VAL A 156 47.79 -38.62 -10.86
C VAL A 156 46.98 -38.46 -12.13
N LYS A 157 47.45 -39.05 -13.24
CA LYS A 157 46.66 -39.12 -14.48
C LYS A 157 45.66 -40.29 -14.42
N PHE A 158 44.37 -39.98 -14.35
CA PHE A 158 43.26 -40.96 -14.38
C PHE A 158 43.02 -41.54 -15.78
N ALA A 159 42.25 -42.64 -15.86
CA ALA A 159 42.05 -43.41 -17.10
C ALA A 159 41.46 -42.60 -18.27
N ASN A 160 40.47 -41.75 -18.00
CA ASN A 160 39.86 -40.86 -19.00
C ASN A 160 40.85 -39.81 -19.52
N ALA A 161 41.66 -39.21 -18.64
CA ALA A 161 42.70 -38.25 -18.99
C ALA A 161 43.79 -38.89 -19.87
N LYS A 162 44.28 -40.09 -19.50
CA LYS A 162 45.24 -40.88 -20.29
C LYS A 162 44.72 -41.17 -21.71
N THR A 163 43.42 -41.42 -21.84
CA THR A 163 42.82 -41.71 -23.15
C THR A 163 42.66 -40.43 -23.98
N MET A 164 42.19 -39.34 -23.37
CA MET A 164 42.10 -38.04 -24.04
C MET A 164 43.47 -37.56 -24.55
N GLU A 165 44.53 -37.73 -23.75
CA GLU A 165 45.90 -37.37 -24.14
C GLU A 165 46.30 -38.08 -25.44
N LYS A 166 46.13 -39.41 -25.51
CA LYS A 166 46.42 -40.20 -26.73
C LYS A 166 45.62 -39.77 -27.95
N LEU A 167 44.37 -39.33 -27.77
CA LEU A 167 43.47 -38.95 -28.87
C LEU A 167 43.70 -37.54 -29.40
N MET A 168 44.19 -36.66 -28.52
CA MET A 168 44.42 -35.24 -28.76
C MET A 168 45.87 -34.93 -29.16
N VAL A 169 46.78 -35.91 -29.16
CA VAL A 169 48.12 -35.78 -29.74
C VAL A 169 48.02 -35.64 -31.27
N GLY A 170 48.32 -34.44 -31.77
CA GLY A 170 48.28 -34.01 -33.18
C GLY A 170 47.85 -32.53 -33.27
N ASP A 171 48.41 -31.76 -34.21
CA ASP A 171 48.52 -30.28 -34.28
C ASP A 171 47.27 -29.40 -33.98
N GLU A 172 46.08 -29.98 -33.78
CA GLU A 172 44.82 -29.24 -33.58
C GLU A 172 44.48 -28.90 -32.12
N PHE A 173 45.02 -29.61 -31.12
CA PHE A 173 44.67 -29.43 -29.69
C PHE A 173 45.91 -29.26 -28.81
N LYS A 174 45.88 -28.26 -27.92
CA LYS A 174 46.91 -28.06 -26.89
C LYS A 174 46.34 -28.44 -25.53
N GLU A 175 47.04 -29.31 -24.81
CA GLU A 175 46.70 -29.61 -23.42
C GLU A 175 46.84 -28.33 -22.59
N THR A 176 45.85 -28.06 -21.75
CA THR A 176 45.98 -27.00 -20.73
C THR A 176 46.93 -27.56 -19.68
N SER A 177 48.06 -26.89 -19.40
CA SER A 177 49.02 -27.27 -18.35
C SER A 177 48.34 -27.84 -17.09
N SER A 178 48.92 -28.87 -16.47
CA SER A 178 48.42 -29.58 -15.26
C SER A 178 47.10 -29.05 -14.70
N LEU A 179 45.99 -29.74 -15.01
CA LEU A 179 44.64 -29.30 -14.63
C LEU A 179 44.59 -28.95 -13.13
N LYS A 180 44.13 -27.73 -12.86
CA LYS A 180 44.06 -27.14 -11.53
C LYS A 180 42.63 -27.20 -10.98
N LEU A 181 42.48 -27.77 -9.79
CA LEU A 181 41.19 -28.01 -9.15
C LEU A 181 41.15 -27.45 -7.71
N SER A 182 39.99 -26.93 -7.30
CA SER A 182 39.66 -26.55 -5.92
C SER A 182 39.15 -27.78 -5.15
N ILE A 183 40.00 -28.80 -5.04
CA ILE A 183 39.71 -30.09 -4.41
C ILE A 183 40.93 -30.47 -3.56
N ASN A 184 40.69 -30.97 -2.34
CA ASN A 184 41.77 -31.41 -1.48
C ASN A 184 42.27 -32.80 -1.90
N PHE A 185 43.51 -32.87 -2.37
CA PHE A 185 44.26 -34.09 -2.60
C PHE A 185 45.37 -34.14 -1.55
N ASP A 186 45.11 -34.72 -0.37
CA ASP A 186 46.19 -34.98 0.60
C ASP A 186 47.18 -35.97 -0.03
N VAL A 187 48.21 -35.44 -0.69
CA VAL A 187 49.43 -36.15 -1.04
C VAL A 187 50.40 -35.82 0.08
N GLU A 188 50.99 -36.84 0.70
CA GLU A 188 52.09 -36.67 1.64
C GLU A 188 53.24 -35.92 0.94
N GLU A 189 53.31 -34.59 1.10
CA GLU A 189 54.52 -33.82 0.87
C GLU A 189 55.03 -33.30 2.21
N GLN A 190 56.17 -33.85 2.62
CA GLN A 190 56.97 -33.42 3.73
C GLN A 190 57.39 -31.96 3.55
N GLY A 191 56.97 -31.11 4.51
CA GLY A 191 57.69 -29.92 4.94
C GLY A 191 57.77 -28.73 3.97
N THR A 192 56.87 -27.75 4.10
CA THR A 192 57.21 -26.36 4.51
C THR A 192 55.98 -25.44 4.51
N LEU A 193 55.74 -24.75 5.65
CA LEU A 193 55.07 -23.44 5.85
C LEU A 193 53.55 -23.37 5.49
N THR A 194 52.61 -22.79 6.24
CA THR A 194 52.59 -21.89 7.42
C THR A 194 51.16 -21.89 8.00
N HIS A 195 51.04 -21.41 9.24
CA HIS A 195 49.83 -21.32 10.09
C HIS A 195 48.54 -20.76 9.45
N LEU A 196 47.72 -21.63 8.85
CA LEU A 196 46.27 -21.43 8.77
C LEU A 196 45.60 -22.58 9.54
N LYS A 197 44.80 -22.25 10.57
CA LYS A 197 44.05 -23.23 11.35
C LYS A 197 43.15 -24.03 10.39
N ARG A 198 43.54 -25.26 10.07
CA ARG A 198 42.71 -26.17 9.25
C ARG A 198 41.40 -26.43 9.99
N PRO A 199 40.22 -26.33 9.33
CA PRO A 199 38.99 -26.88 9.89
C PRO A 199 39.18 -28.37 10.16
N LYS A 200 38.74 -28.85 11.31
CA LYS A 200 38.90 -30.25 11.76
C LYS A 200 38.21 -31.32 10.88
N GLU A 201 37.61 -30.97 9.73
CA GLU A 201 36.72 -31.88 8.97
C GLU A 201 36.83 -31.85 7.43
N ILE A 202 37.80 -31.19 6.79
CA ILE A 202 37.97 -31.30 5.32
C ILE A 202 38.53 -32.69 4.96
N GLY A 203 37.78 -33.47 4.18
CA GLY A 203 38.19 -34.80 3.73
C GLY A 203 39.19 -34.76 2.57
N SER A 204 39.86 -35.87 2.29
CA SER A 204 40.69 -36.05 1.11
C SER A 204 39.88 -36.61 -0.07
N CYS A 205 40.21 -36.20 -1.29
CA CYS A 205 39.53 -36.67 -2.49
C CYS A 205 39.80 -38.16 -2.70
N ILE A 206 38.73 -38.95 -2.77
CA ILE A 206 38.82 -40.39 -3.03
C ILE A 206 38.58 -40.76 -4.51
N ALA A 207 38.57 -39.78 -5.43
CA ALA A 207 38.38 -39.98 -6.87
C ALA A 207 37.05 -40.68 -7.25
N CYS A 208 35.95 -40.32 -6.58
CA CYS A 208 34.65 -40.97 -6.74
C CYS A 208 33.81 -40.54 -7.96
N GLY A 209 34.15 -39.46 -8.66
CA GLY A 209 33.38 -38.94 -9.79
C GLY A 209 32.07 -38.18 -9.45
N ASN A 210 31.74 -37.97 -8.16
CA ASN A 210 30.46 -37.35 -7.76
C ASN A 210 30.46 -35.81 -7.77
N CYS A 211 31.54 -35.14 -8.18
CA CYS A 211 31.74 -33.71 -7.92
C CYS A 211 30.60 -32.81 -8.43
N VAL A 212 30.01 -33.14 -9.59
CA VAL A 212 28.93 -32.35 -10.20
C VAL A 212 27.53 -32.63 -9.64
N ALA A 213 27.43 -33.56 -8.70
CA ALA A 213 26.26 -33.79 -7.84
C ALA A 213 26.46 -33.18 -6.43
N GLY A 214 27.63 -32.62 -6.14
CA GLY A 214 28.09 -32.32 -4.79
C GLY A 214 28.93 -33.43 -4.18
N CYS A 215 29.88 -33.07 -3.30
CA CYS A 215 30.89 -34.00 -2.79
C CYS A 215 30.45 -34.64 -1.46
N PRO A 216 30.08 -35.94 -1.44
CA PRO A 216 29.60 -36.59 -0.22
C PRO A 216 30.73 -36.99 0.75
N TYR A 217 31.99 -36.74 0.38
CA TYR A 217 33.18 -37.06 1.17
C TYR A 217 33.89 -35.81 1.69
N ASN A 218 33.22 -34.66 1.61
CA ASN A 218 33.70 -33.38 2.09
C ASN A 218 35.04 -32.87 1.49
N ALA A 219 35.53 -33.49 0.40
CA ALA A 219 36.85 -33.19 -0.17
C ALA A 219 36.90 -32.01 -1.15
N LYS A 220 35.76 -31.56 -1.66
CA LYS A 220 35.72 -30.37 -2.51
C LYS A 220 35.84 -29.11 -1.64
N ASN A 221 36.76 -28.22 -2.00
CA ASN A 221 36.96 -26.93 -1.33
C ASN A 221 36.00 -25.89 -1.93
N SER A 222 34.71 -26.06 -1.67
CA SER A 222 33.65 -25.12 -2.04
C SER A 222 33.68 -23.86 -1.18
N THR A 223 33.00 -22.78 -1.59
CA THR A 223 33.16 -21.45 -0.97
C THR A 223 32.66 -21.37 0.47
N ASP A 224 31.79 -22.28 0.88
CA ASP A 224 31.35 -22.53 2.27
C ASP A 224 32.50 -22.94 3.21
N LYS A 225 33.60 -23.47 2.67
CA LYS A 225 34.76 -23.98 3.44
C LYS A 225 36.00 -23.10 3.37
N ASN A 226 35.98 -22.05 2.55
CA ASN A 226 37.07 -21.10 2.44
C ASN A 226 36.59 -19.68 2.72
N TYR A 227 36.22 -18.90 1.71
CA TYR A 227 35.77 -17.53 1.82
C TYR A 227 34.66 -17.32 2.86
N LEU A 228 33.57 -18.11 2.81
CA LEU A 228 32.47 -17.94 3.77
C LEU A 228 32.88 -18.35 5.19
N PHE A 229 33.75 -19.36 5.32
CA PHE A 229 34.31 -19.73 6.61
C PHE A 229 35.12 -18.57 7.20
N SER A 230 36.04 -18.00 6.42
CA SER A 230 36.81 -16.82 6.83
C SER A 230 35.95 -15.58 7.07
N ALA A 231 34.87 -15.39 6.30
CA ALA A 231 33.91 -14.30 6.52
C ALA A 231 33.24 -14.43 7.89
N VAL A 232 32.78 -15.63 8.26
CA VAL A 232 32.15 -15.91 9.56
C VAL A 232 33.16 -15.76 10.70
N GLU A 233 34.39 -16.24 10.53
CA GLU A 233 35.46 -16.02 11.52
C GLU A 233 35.75 -14.52 11.73
N ALA A 234 35.60 -13.71 10.69
CA ALA A 234 35.74 -12.25 10.74
C ALA A 234 34.44 -11.50 11.13
N GLY A 235 33.39 -12.21 11.58
CA GLY A 235 32.16 -11.58 12.11
C GLY A 235 30.99 -11.44 11.14
N CYS A 236 31.06 -11.99 9.92
CA CYS A 236 29.94 -11.99 8.98
C CYS A 236 28.75 -12.80 9.52
N ILE A 237 27.55 -12.24 9.46
CA ILE A 237 26.30 -12.93 9.79
C ILE A 237 25.70 -13.53 8.52
N ILE A 238 25.45 -14.83 8.51
CA ILE A 238 24.83 -15.54 7.38
C ILE A 238 23.40 -15.94 7.73
N LYS A 239 22.44 -15.62 6.85
CA LYS A 239 21.04 -16.05 6.92
C LYS A 239 20.69 -16.89 5.70
N THR A 240 20.44 -18.19 5.89
CA THR A 240 19.97 -19.12 4.85
C THR A 240 18.44 -19.12 4.77
N ASP A 241 17.88 -19.78 3.75
CA ASP A 241 16.43 -19.84 3.50
C ASP A 241 15.79 -18.44 3.41
N CYS A 242 16.57 -17.49 2.93
CA CYS A 242 16.27 -16.07 2.90
C CYS A 242 16.34 -15.55 1.46
N GLU A 243 15.19 -15.56 0.77
CA GLU A 243 15.08 -15.04 -0.60
C GLU A 243 14.87 -13.52 -0.60
N VAL A 244 15.85 -12.78 -1.10
CA VAL A 244 15.66 -11.37 -1.42
C VAL A 244 14.77 -11.25 -2.66
N ARG A 245 13.81 -10.32 -2.63
CA ARG A 245 12.85 -10.10 -3.72
C ARG A 245 13.19 -8.89 -4.58
N TYR A 246 13.65 -7.81 -3.96
CA TYR A 246 14.07 -6.58 -4.63
C TYR A 246 14.76 -5.64 -3.64
N VAL A 247 15.38 -4.59 -4.17
CA VAL A 247 16.03 -3.53 -3.40
C VAL A 247 15.48 -2.16 -3.80
N VAL A 248 15.25 -1.28 -2.83
CA VAL A 248 14.73 0.07 -3.06
C VAL A 248 15.58 1.08 -2.29
N LYS A 249 15.85 2.24 -2.88
CA LYS A 249 16.49 3.35 -2.17
C LYS A 249 15.55 3.86 -1.07
N ASN A 250 16.07 4.06 0.13
CA ASN A 250 15.26 4.47 1.28
C ASN A 250 14.58 5.83 0.99
N PRO A 251 13.23 5.92 1.05
CA PRO A 251 12.50 7.15 0.72
C PRO A 251 12.55 8.22 1.81
N LYS A 252 12.85 7.86 3.08
CA LYS A 252 12.92 8.79 4.21
C LYS A 252 14.35 9.32 4.35
N ASP A 253 14.66 10.43 3.70
CA ASP A 253 15.95 11.15 3.86
C ASP A 253 15.88 12.11 5.06
N THR A 254 15.47 11.60 6.23
CA THR A 254 15.21 12.41 7.43
C THR A 254 16.04 11.91 8.60
N ASN A 255 16.91 12.79 9.10
CA ASN A 255 17.45 12.77 10.46
C ASN A 255 16.28 12.86 11.45
N ILE A 256 15.73 11.72 11.84
CA ILE A 256 14.83 11.63 12.99
C ILE A 256 15.73 11.18 14.15
N LEU A 257 15.86 12.04 15.17
CA LEU A 257 16.62 11.79 16.41
C LEU A 257 18.16 11.66 16.27
N GLY A 258 18.77 12.16 15.19
CA GLY A 258 20.23 12.19 15.03
C GLY A 258 20.88 10.89 14.52
N LYS A 259 20.10 9.84 14.24
CA LYS A 259 20.58 8.66 13.49
C LYS A 259 20.12 8.75 12.04
N ARG A 260 21.07 8.81 11.11
CA ARG A 260 20.81 8.80 9.66
C ARG A 260 20.20 7.46 9.24
N ALA A 261 19.05 7.49 8.56
CA ALA A 261 18.47 6.29 7.99
C ALA A 261 19.42 5.72 6.91
N ARG A 262 19.69 4.41 6.96
CA ARG A 262 20.58 3.75 6.00
C ARG A 262 20.03 3.85 4.58
N ARG A 263 20.92 3.91 3.58
CA ARG A 263 20.60 4.29 2.19
C ARG A 263 19.65 3.34 1.46
N TRP A 264 19.70 2.04 1.75
CA TRP A 264 18.96 1.01 1.01
C TRP A 264 18.06 0.18 1.91
N ARG A 265 16.90 -0.24 1.36
CA ARG A 265 16.01 -1.25 1.93
C ARG A 265 16.08 -2.51 1.06
N VAL A 266 16.42 -3.65 1.65
CA VAL A 266 16.53 -4.97 1.00
C VAL A 266 15.34 -5.82 1.43
N TYR A 267 14.38 -6.03 0.54
CA TYR A 267 13.11 -6.67 0.85
C TYR A 267 13.20 -8.20 0.72
N LEU A 268 12.79 -8.90 1.77
CA LEU A 268 12.69 -10.38 1.85
C LEU A 268 11.31 -10.88 1.39
N ASN A 269 10.31 -10.02 1.53
CA ASN A 269 8.97 -10.17 0.98
C ASN A 269 8.40 -8.75 0.76
N GLU A 270 7.10 -8.62 0.48
CA GLU A 270 6.52 -7.29 0.21
C GLU A 270 6.52 -6.37 1.45
N THR A 271 6.67 -6.89 2.68
CA THR A 271 6.61 -6.11 3.92
C THR A 271 7.89 -6.09 4.75
N ASP A 272 8.63 -7.21 4.79
CA ASP A 272 9.81 -7.39 5.62
C ASP A 272 11.06 -6.99 4.84
N TYR A 273 11.86 -6.09 5.39
CA TYR A 273 13.11 -5.63 4.80
C TYR A 273 14.21 -5.43 5.84
N LEU A 274 15.46 -5.50 5.39
CA LEU A 274 16.65 -5.09 6.13
C LEU A 274 17.18 -3.78 5.57
N GLN A 275 17.95 -3.04 6.37
CA GLN A 275 18.52 -1.75 5.98
C GLN A 275 20.06 -1.79 5.96
N SER A 276 20.66 -1.16 4.95
CA SER A 276 22.11 -1.00 4.84
C SER A 276 22.53 0.18 3.96
N ASP A 277 23.78 0.62 4.09
CA ASP A 277 24.33 1.65 3.20
C ASP A 277 24.92 1.06 1.92
N PHE A 278 25.37 -0.18 2.00
CA PHE A 278 25.92 -0.94 0.89
C PHE A 278 25.10 -2.21 0.64
N VAL A 279 24.81 -2.50 -0.63
CA VAL A 279 24.09 -3.68 -1.10
C VAL A 279 24.87 -4.28 -2.27
N ILE A 280 25.31 -5.53 -2.10
CA ILE A 280 26.10 -6.25 -3.08
C ILE A 280 25.25 -7.40 -3.63
N LEU A 281 24.85 -7.30 -4.89
CA LEU A 281 24.10 -8.32 -5.59
C LEU A 281 25.05 -9.37 -6.16
N SER A 282 24.89 -10.61 -5.70
CA SER A 282 25.64 -11.78 -6.13
C SER A 282 24.75 -13.04 -6.22
N ALA A 283 23.50 -12.88 -6.66
CA ALA A 283 22.51 -13.95 -6.73
C ALA A 283 22.68 -14.85 -7.98
N GLY A 284 23.80 -14.72 -8.70
CA GLY A 284 24.07 -15.38 -9.97
C GLY A 284 23.35 -14.67 -11.13
N VAL A 285 23.72 -14.99 -12.37
CA VAL A 285 23.25 -14.29 -13.58
C VAL A 285 21.75 -14.01 -13.59
N PHE A 286 20.96 -15.06 -13.39
CA PHE A 286 19.52 -14.94 -13.38
C PHE A 286 18.96 -14.28 -12.12
N GLY A 287 19.51 -14.57 -10.94
CA GLY A 287 19.02 -14.01 -9.69
C GLY A 287 19.25 -12.50 -9.62
N THR A 288 20.46 -12.06 -9.99
CA THR A 288 20.84 -10.65 -10.00
C THR A 288 20.03 -9.85 -11.03
N ALA A 289 19.83 -10.40 -12.23
CA ALA A 289 18.95 -9.77 -13.22
C ALA A 289 17.49 -9.69 -12.76
N ASP A 290 16.93 -10.76 -12.18
CA ASP A 290 15.55 -10.76 -11.63
C ASP A 290 15.36 -9.71 -10.54
N LEU A 291 16.32 -9.61 -9.60
CA LEU A 291 16.32 -8.59 -8.54
C LEU A 291 16.30 -7.17 -9.12
N LEU A 292 17.18 -6.90 -10.09
CA LEU A 292 17.27 -5.57 -10.72
C LEU A 292 16.03 -5.23 -11.54
N PHE A 293 15.44 -6.17 -12.29
CA PHE A 293 14.17 -5.94 -12.99
C PHE A 293 13.04 -5.63 -12.01
N ARG A 294 12.95 -6.36 -10.89
CA ARG A 294 11.93 -6.12 -9.86
C ARG A 294 12.14 -4.80 -9.13
N SER A 295 13.38 -4.38 -8.95
CA SER A 295 13.74 -3.04 -8.45
C SER A 295 13.40 -1.93 -9.45
N GLN A 296 13.60 -2.16 -10.74
CA GLN A 296 13.22 -1.22 -11.80
C GLN A 296 11.72 -0.96 -11.80
N LEU A 297 10.90 -2.01 -11.66
CA LEU A 297 9.45 -1.89 -11.50
C LEU A 297 9.04 -1.06 -10.27
N ARG A 298 9.95 -0.93 -9.29
CA ARG A 298 9.79 -0.11 -8.07
C ARG A 298 10.56 1.21 -8.16
N GLY A 299 10.77 1.71 -9.37
CA GLY A 299 11.31 3.04 -9.64
C GLY A 299 12.82 3.19 -9.47
N LEU A 300 13.58 2.08 -9.37
CA LEU A 300 15.03 2.15 -9.48
C LEU A 300 15.40 2.42 -10.95
N GLU A 301 15.86 3.63 -11.23
CA GLU A 301 16.35 4.04 -12.55
C GLU A 301 17.58 3.20 -12.92
N LEU A 302 17.50 2.38 -13.97
CA LEU A 302 18.58 1.46 -14.38
C LEU A 302 18.86 1.58 -15.87
N SER A 303 20.07 1.23 -16.27
CA SER A 303 20.46 1.15 -17.68
C SER A 303 19.48 0.31 -18.51
N SER A 304 19.15 0.79 -19.71
CA SER A 304 18.34 0.06 -20.70
C SER A 304 19.03 -1.21 -21.21
N ARG A 305 20.32 -1.41 -20.89
CA ARG A 305 21.09 -2.61 -21.22
C ARG A 305 20.89 -3.75 -20.21
N LEU A 306 20.06 -3.56 -19.18
CA LEU A 306 19.75 -4.61 -18.22
C LEU A 306 19.21 -5.87 -18.92
N GLY A 307 19.85 -7.00 -18.62
CA GLY A 307 19.58 -8.30 -19.23
C GLY A 307 20.27 -8.52 -20.58
N GLU A 308 20.88 -7.51 -21.20
CA GLU A 308 21.57 -7.67 -22.47
C GLU A 308 23.00 -8.18 -22.31
N GLY A 309 23.55 -8.72 -23.40
CA GLY A 309 24.92 -9.25 -23.39
C GLY A 309 25.07 -10.57 -22.66
N PHE A 310 23.97 -11.33 -22.52
CA PHE A 310 23.94 -12.63 -21.86
C PHE A 310 24.67 -13.69 -22.71
N SER A 311 25.47 -14.51 -22.04
CA SER A 311 26.28 -15.56 -22.63
C SER A 311 26.02 -16.90 -21.94
N CYS A 312 26.02 -17.96 -22.74
CA CYS A 312 26.00 -19.35 -22.27
C CYS A 312 27.41 -19.96 -22.27
N ASN A 313 28.44 -19.14 -22.48
CA ASN A 313 29.85 -19.50 -22.59
C ASN A 313 30.13 -20.59 -23.66
N GLY A 314 29.29 -20.61 -24.71
CA GLY A 314 29.33 -21.60 -25.78
C GLY A 314 29.20 -23.06 -25.29
N ASN A 315 28.52 -23.29 -24.15
CA ASN A 315 28.42 -24.60 -23.52
C ASN A 315 27.58 -25.61 -24.31
N ASN A 316 28.18 -26.78 -24.51
CA ASN A 316 27.59 -27.93 -25.15
C ASN A 316 28.02 -29.20 -24.41
N SER A 317 27.10 -30.17 -24.30
CA SER A 317 27.39 -31.47 -23.69
C SER A 317 27.20 -32.57 -24.73
N ALA A 318 28.17 -33.48 -24.77
CA ALA A 318 28.14 -34.66 -25.62
C ALA A 318 28.37 -35.93 -24.79
N TYR A 319 27.78 -37.02 -25.22
CA TYR A 319 27.94 -38.34 -24.62
C TYR A 319 28.37 -39.31 -25.71
N LEU A 320 29.49 -39.99 -25.50
CA LEU A 320 30.04 -40.99 -26.40
C LEU A 320 29.76 -42.36 -25.83
N ALA A 321 29.26 -43.30 -26.63
CA ALA A 321 29.00 -44.67 -26.20
C ALA A 321 29.56 -45.71 -27.18
N GLY A 322 29.73 -46.96 -26.74
CA GLY A 322 30.18 -48.07 -27.59
C GLY A 322 31.62 -47.96 -28.09
N CYS A 323 32.50 -47.25 -27.37
CA CYS A 323 33.90 -47.09 -27.74
C CYS A 323 34.70 -48.40 -27.55
N THR A 324 35.74 -48.63 -28.34
CA THR A 324 36.58 -49.85 -28.23
C THR A 324 37.46 -49.90 -26.98
N THR A 325 37.60 -48.78 -26.27
CA THR A 325 38.41 -48.64 -25.05
C THR A 325 37.51 -48.39 -23.83
N SER A 326 37.91 -48.87 -22.66
CA SER A 326 37.26 -48.54 -21.38
C SER A 326 37.53 -47.09 -21.01
N LEU A 327 36.49 -46.26 -20.85
CA LEU A 327 36.62 -44.81 -20.67
C LEU A 327 36.11 -44.27 -19.34
N GLY A 328 35.43 -45.10 -18.52
CA GLY A 328 35.08 -44.76 -17.14
C GLY A 328 34.09 -43.59 -17.02
N ALA A 329 32.99 -43.60 -17.78
CA ALA A 329 31.99 -42.51 -17.82
C ALA A 329 31.27 -42.20 -16.51
N TYR A 330 31.31 -43.09 -15.52
CA TYR A 330 30.47 -43.01 -14.33
C TYR A 330 31.30 -43.08 -13.05
N GLY A 331 30.82 -42.38 -12.01
CA GLY A 331 31.36 -42.46 -10.67
C GLY A 331 31.21 -43.86 -10.04
N LEU A 332 31.77 -44.02 -8.84
CA LEU A 332 31.73 -45.28 -8.09
C LEU A 332 30.86 -45.18 -6.84
N HIS A 333 30.24 -46.30 -6.47
CA HIS A 333 29.56 -46.46 -5.19
C HIS A 333 30.55 -46.79 -4.06
N LYS A 334 30.12 -46.56 -2.80
CA LYS A 334 30.95 -46.74 -1.60
C LYS A 334 31.61 -48.12 -1.49
N GLU A 335 30.89 -49.16 -1.85
CA GLU A 335 31.35 -50.57 -1.79
C GLU A 335 32.44 -50.92 -2.82
N GLN A 336 32.61 -50.10 -3.85
CA GLN A 336 33.57 -50.32 -4.92
C GLN A 336 34.95 -49.73 -4.61
N PHE A 337 35.05 -48.77 -3.67
CA PHE A 337 36.30 -48.09 -3.37
C PHE A 337 37.38 -49.00 -2.76
N SER A 338 37.00 -49.99 -1.95
CA SER A 338 37.92 -50.96 -1.36
C SER A 338 38.49 -51.95 -2.39
N LYS A 339 37.86 -52.06 -3.57
CA LYS A 339 38.21 -53.02 -4.63
C LYS A 339 38.96 -52.37 -5.80
N THR A 340 39.15 -51.05 -5.80
CA THR A 340 39.76 -50.31 -6.91
C THR A 340 40.79 -49.32 -6.38
N SER A 341 42.03 -49.45 -6.86
CA SER A 341 43.16 -48.58 -6.50
C SER A 341 42.90 -47.13 -6.91
N PHE A 342 43.46 -46.15 -6.21
CA PHE A 342 43.16 -44.74 -6.42
C PHE A 342 43.37 -44.29 -7.88
N GLN A 343 44.45 -44.72 -8.53
CA GLN A 343 44.79 -44.36 -9.92
C GLN A 343 43.87 -45.00 -10.98
N GLU A 344 43.19 -46.09 -10.63
CA GLU A 344 42.26 -46.83 -11.50
C GLU A 344 40.80 -46.38 -11.33
N ARG A 345 40.51 -45.54 -10.34
CA ARG A 345 39.18 -44.94 -10.15
C ARG A 345 38.86 -43.94 -11.28
N PRO A 346 37.58 -43.59 -11.50
CA PRO A 346 37.17 -42.63 -12.53
C PRO A 346 37.83 -41.26 -12.42
N GLY A 347 38.24 -40.86 -11.21
CA GLY A 347 38.84 -39.54 -10.95
C GLY A 347 37.82 -38.51 -10.46
N PRO A 348 38.24 -37.25 -10.27
CA PRO A 348 37.31 -36.13 -10.14
C PRO A 348 36.43 -36.01 -11.42
N ALA A 349 35.30 -35.32 -11.31
CA ALA A 349 34.34 -35.24 -12.42
C ALA A 349 34.94 -34.66 -13.70
N ILE A 350 35.93 -33.76 -13.60
CA ILE A 350 36.76 -33.33 -14.72
C ILE A 350 38.21 -33.57 -14.33
N SER A 351 38.94 -34.30 -15.18
CA SER A 351 40.34 -34.70 -14.96
C SER A 351 41.28 -34.27 -16.09
N SER A 352 40.75 -33.81 -17.22
CA SER A 352 41.53 -33.29 -18.34
C SER A 352 40.79 -32.18 -19.10
N SER A 353 41.55 -31.26 -19.69
CA SER A 353 41.04 -30.09 -20.42
C SER A 353 41.98 -29.75 -21.57
N TYR A 354 41.43 -29.60 -22.78
CA TYR A 354 42.16 -29.33 -24.01
C TYR A 354 41.58 -28.14 -24.75
N ILE A 355 42.43 -27.21 -25.17
CA ILE A 355 42.03 -26.05 -25.96
C ILE A 355 42.36 -26.33 -27.42
N SER A 356 41.33 -26.27 -28.28
CA SER A 356 41.50 -26.37 -29.72
C SER A 356 42.13 -25.11 -30.30
N SER A 357 42.98 -25.28 -31.31
CA SER A 357 43.41 -24.22 -32.23
C SER A 357 42.23 -23.47 -32.87
N LEU A 358 41.07 -24.12 -32.98
CA LEU A 358 39.82 -23.56 -33.49
C LEU A 358 39.09 -22.65 -32.49
N GLY A 359 39.61 -22.51 -31.26
CA GLY A 359 39.13 -21.54 -30.28
C GLY A 359 38.01 -22.05 -29.36
N PHE A 360 37.97 -23.35 -29.03
CA PHE A 360 37.03 -23.90 -28.05
C PHE A 360 37.71 -24.96 -27.17
N THR A 361 37.15 -25.21 -25.99
CA THR A 361 37.71 -26.12 -24.98
C THR A 361 36.89 -27.40 -24.91
N ILE A 362 37.55 -28.55 -24.87
CA ILE A 362 36.95 -29.87 -24.63
C ILE A 362 37.47 -30.44 -23.32
N GLN A 363 36.57 -30.94 -22.47
CA GLN A 363 36.90 -31.56 -21.19
C GLN A 363 36.27 -32.94 -21.08
N SER A 364 37.01 -33.89 -20.50
CA SER A 364 36.48 -35.21 -20.16
C SER A 364 35.67 -35.15 -18.87
N GLY A 365 34.43 -35.63 -18.92
CA GLY A 365 33.48 -35.68 -17.82
C GLY A 365 33.21 -37.09 -17.31
N VAL A 366 33.17 -37.23 -15.99
CA VAL A 366 32.60 -38.38 -15.27
C VAL A 366 31.25 -37.97 -14.71
N LEU A 367 30.22 -38.76 -15.00
CA LEU A 367 28.88 -38.56 -14.48
C LEU A 367 28.73 -39.16 -13.08
N PRO A 368 28.10 -38.44 -12.13
CA PRO A 368 27.80 -38.98 -10.81
C PRO A 368 26.94 -40.26 -10.91
N THR A 369 27.12 -41.19 -9.97
CA THR A 369 26.30 -42.41 -9.87
C THR A 369 24.81 -42.10 -9.72
N ALA A 370 24.49 -40.98 -9.09
CA ALA A 370 23.14 -40.51 -8.87
C ALA A 370 22.39 -40.14 -10.17
N TYR A 371 23.10 -39.75 -11.23
CA TYR A 371 22.45 -39.26 -12.45
C TYR A 371 21.71 -40.42 -13.15
N PRO A 372 20.40 -40.30 -13.41
CA PRO A 372 19.65 -41.34 -14.07
C PRO A 372 20.24 -41.59 -15.46
N TYR A 373 20.60 -42.84 -15.72
CA TYR A 373 21.15 -43.30 -16.99
C TYR A 373 20.25 -42.92 -18.21
N LEU A 374 18.95 -42.73 -17.98
CA LEU A 374 17.96 -42.34 -18.99
C LEU A 374 17.97 -40.85 -19.37
N ILE A 375 18.39 -39.93 -18.48
CA ILE A 375 18.33 -38.47 -18.74
C ILE A 375 19.23 -38.09 -19.93
N PHE A 376 20.39 -38.75 -20.09
CA PHE A 376 21.30 -38.51 -21.21
C PHE A 376 20.92 -39.25 -22.50
N LYS A 377 20.08 -40.31 -22.43
CA LYS A 377 19.51 -40.97 -23.62
C LYS A 377 18.23 -40.30 -24.13
N GLY A 378 17.51 -39.54 -23.29
CA GLY A 378 16.32 -38.75 -23.68
C GLY A 378 16.62 -37.42 -24.39
N ILE A 379 17.91 -37.15 -24.59
CA ILE A 379 18.39 -36.13 -25.51
C ILE A 379 18.11 -36.64 -26.94
N LEU A 380 17.07 -36.11 -27.60
CA LEU A 380 16.73 -36.44 -28.99
C LEU A 380 17.95 -36.21 -29.90
N THR A 381 18.38 -37.28 -30.55
CA THR A 381 19.58 -37.37 -31.39
C THR A 381 19.41 -36.64 -32.72
N TYR A 382 20.35 -35.77 -33.07
CA TYR A 382 20.72 -35.55 -34.48
C TYR A 382 21.63 -36.72 -34.90
N GLY A 383 21.18 -37.55 -35.84
CA GLY A 383 22.04 -38.45 -36.62
C GLY A 383 21.97 -39.95 -36.29
N TRP A 384 22.16 -40.71 -37.36
CA TRP A 384 22.14 -42.15 -37.64
C TRP A 384 22.75 -43.13 -36.60
N PRO A 385 22.28 -44.41 -36.49
CA PRO A 385 21.12 -45.01 -37.15
C PRO A 385 19.85 -44.95 -36.29
N THR A 386 18.73 -44.80 -36.98
CA THR A 386 17.37 -45.06 -36.49
C THR A 386 17.19 -46.56 -36.21
N GLY A 387 17.08 -46.94 -34.94
CA GLY A 387 16.80 -48.33 -34.52
C GLY A 387 16.60 -48.44 -33.01
N PHE A 388 16.09 -49.59 -32.54
CA PHE A 388 15.73 -49.93 -31.15
C PHE A 388 16.92 -49.98 -30.15
N TRP A 389 17.79 -48.96 -30.14
CA TRP A 389 18.95 -48.82 -29.25
C TRP A 389 18.62 -48.37 -27.81
N PHE A 390 17.33 -48.14 -27.51
CA PHE A 390 16.82 -47.97 -26.15
C PHE A 390 17.18 -49.18 -25.27
N LEU A 391 17.08 -50.41 -25.80
CA LEU A 391 17.38 -51.64 -25.04
C LEU A 391 18.84 -51.73 -24.58
N HIS A 392 19.79 -51.17 -25.33
CA HIS A 392 21.21 -51.20 -24.94
C HIS A 392 21.48 -50.46 -23.62
N GLY A 393 20.66 -49.45 -23.29
CA GLY A 393 20.83 -48.71 -22.03
C GLY A 393 20.33 -49.46 -20.81
N VAL A 394 19.29 -50.28 -21.00
CA VAL A 394 18.81 -51.22 -19.97
C VAL A 394 19.83 -52.34 -19.79
N ILE A 395 20.42 -52.84 -20.88
CA ILE A 395 21.47 -53.87 -20.86
C ILE A 395 22.74 -53.36 -20.16
N ASP A 396 23.20 -52.14 -20.45
CA ASP A 396 24.38 -51.58 -19.77
C ASP A 396 24.10 -51.24 -18.31
N LYS A 397 22.87 -50.83 -17.95
CA LYS A 397 22.45 -50.69 -16.54
C LYS A 397 22.45 -52.04 -15.83
N LEU A 398 21.94 -53.10 -16.47
CA LEU A 398 22.00 -54.46 -15.93
C LEU A 398 23.48 -54.87 -15.75
N LYS A 399 24.34 -54.68 -16.76
CA LYS A 399 25.78 -54.97 -16.65
C LYS A 399 26.45 -54.21 -15.50
N LEU A 400 26.10 -52.93 -15.29
CA LEU A 400 26.63 -52.11 -14.19
C LEU A 400 26.12 -52.59 -12.83
N SER A 401 24.82 -52.89 -12.72
CA SER A 401 24.19 -53.46 -11.52
C SER A 401 24.71 -54.86 -11.18
N PHE A 402 25.17 -55.62 -12.18
CA PHE A 402 25.81 -56.93 -12.01
C PHE A 402 27.35 -56.89 -11.92
N GLY A 403 27.97 -55.69 -11.89
CA GLY A 403 29.41 -55.54 -11.67
C GLY A 403 30.32 -56.00 -12.82
N LEU A 404 29.81 -56.12 -14.05
CA LEU A 404 30.61 -56.48 -15.24
C LEU A 404 31.46 -55.29 -15.71
N LYS A 405 32.76 -55.53 -15.97
CA LYS A 405 33.79 -54.52 -16.26
C LYS A 405 33.54 -53.72 -17.56
N SER A 406 33.95 -52.43 -17.48
CA SER A 406 34.20 -51.45 -18.55
C SER A 406 32.97 -50.78 -19.18
N THR A 407 32.63 -49.58 -18.70
CA THR A 407 31.77 -48.65 -19.45
C THR A 407 32.56 -48.05 -20.62
N GLN A 408 32.24 -48.50 -21.83
CA GLN A 408 32.76 -48.03 -23.11
C GLN A 408 32.18 -46.65 -23.50
N ALA A 409 32.07 -45.74 -22.54
CA ALA A 409 31.40 -44.46 -22.70
C ALA A 409 32.15 -43.32 -22.01
N MET A 410 31.98 -42.09 -22.51
CA MET A 410 32.57 -40.87 -21.95
C MET A 410 31.61 -39.69 -22.12
N THR A 411 31.53 -38.81 -21.11
CA THR A 411 30.86 -37.51 -21.27
C THR A 411 31.91 -36.47 -21.65
N LEU A 412 31.56 -35.55 -22.55
CA LEU A 412 32.40 -34.42 -22.93
C LEU A 412 31.66 -33.13 -22.66
N ASN A 413 32.30 -32.24 -21.90
CA ASN A 413 31.86 -30.86 -21.74
C ASN A 413 32.65 -30.00 -22.72
N VAL A 414 31.96 -29.20 -23.51
CA VAL A 414 32.56 -28.34 -24.53
C VAL A 414 32.14 -26.89 -24.28
N MET A 415 33.10 -25.98 -24.31
CA MET A 415 32.90 -24.54 -24.08
C MET A 415 33.56 -23.75 -25.20
N GLY A 416 33.05 -22.57 -25.52
CA GLY A 416 33.60 -21.75 -26.59
C GLY A 416 33.20 -20.29 -26.48
N TYR A 417 33.54 -19.52 -27.51
CA TYR A 417 33.20 -18.10 -27.59
C TYR A 417 31.90 -17.93 -28.37
N ASP A 418 30.78 -17.79 -27.65
CA ASP A 418 29.52 -17.30 -28.24
C ASP A 418 29.56 -15.76 -28.41
N GLU A 419 28.65 -15.22 -29.22
CA GLU A 419 28.60 -13.78 -29.54
C GLU A 419 28.22 -12.91 -28.33
N SER A 420 27.74 -13.52 -27.24
CA SER A 420 27.26 -12.82 -26.04
C SER A 420 26.21 -11.77 -26.42
N ASP A 421 25.28 -12.16 -27.29
CA ASP A 421 24.14 -11.39 -27.82
C ASP A 421 22.81 -11.91 -27.26
N GLY A 422 22.86 -12.84 -26.31
CA GLY A 422 21.69 -13.32 -25.59
C GLY A 422 21.06 -12.21 -24.75
N LYS A 423 19.81 -12.43 -24.35
CA LYS A 423 19.03 -11.44 -23.59
C LYS A 423 18.21 -12.08 -22.48
N ILE A 424 18.24 -11.51 -21.30
CA ILE A 424 17.34 -11.80 -20.18
C ILE A 424 16.25 -10.73 -20.19
N THR A 425 15.00 -11.13 -20.05
CA THR A 425 13.83 -10.23 -20.04
C THR A 425 12.93 -10.58 -18.88
N PHE A 426 12.13 -9.62 -18.41
CA PHE A 426 11.16 -9.83 -17.35
C PHE A 426 9.74 -9.84 -17.90
N ASP A 427 9.02 -10.96 -17.72
CA ASP A 427 7.60 -11.06 -18.05
C ASP A 427 6.76 -10.54 -16.88
N LYS A 428 6.29 -9.30 -17.01
CA LYS A 428 5.47 -8.61 -16.00
C LYS A 428 4.17 -9.34 -15.68
N SER A 429 3.60 -10.08 -16.63
CA SER A 429 2.32 -10.77 -16.43
C SER A 429 2.46 -12.02 -15.55
N ARG A 430 3.60 -12.72 -15.68
CA ARG A 430 3.91 -13.96 -14.94
C ARG A 430 4.82 -13.73 -13.74
N ASP A 431 5.34 -12.52 -13.56
CA ASP A 431 6.30 -12.15 -12.51
C ASP A 431 7.56 -13.05 -12.54
N LYS A 432 8.11 -13.29 -13.74
CA LYS A 432 9.26 -14.20 -13.96
C LYS A 432 10.17 -13.70 -15.08
N ILE A 433 11.46 -14.00 -14.95
CA ILE A 433 12.42 -13.79 -16.04
C ILE A 433 12.32 -14.87 -17.13
N ASN A 434 12.65 -14.49 -18.35
CA ASN A 434 12.88 -15.36 -19.50
C ASN A 434 14.26 -15.06 -20.09
N PHE A 435 14.84 -15.98 -20.86
CA PHE A 435 16.09 -15.73 -21.56
C PHE A 435 16.06 -16.19 -23.01
N THR A 436 16.67 -15.40 -23.88
CA THR A 436 17.00 -15.75 -25.26
C THR A 436 18.47 -16.16 -25.29
N PRO A 437 18.79 -17.40 -25.72
CA PRO A 437 20.17 -17.89 -25.74
C PRO A 437 20.99 -17.18 -26.83
N PRO A 438 22.30 -16.94 -26.59
CA PRO A 438 23.18 -16.29 -27.57
C PRO A 438 23.44 -17.15 -28.80
N ASN A 439 23.88 -16.52 -29.88
CA ASN A 439 24.38 -17.20 -31.06
C ASN A 439 25.78 -17.81 -30.82
N ASP A 440 25.97 -19.06 -31.23
CA ASP A 440 27.21 -19.81 -31.04
C ASP A 440 27.82 -20.19 -32.40
N PRO A 441 28.66 -19.33 -32.99
CA PRO A 441 29.22 -19.55 -34.33
C PRO A 441 30.18 -20.76 -34.37
N LEU A 442 30.66 -21.21 -33.22
CA LEU A 442 31.57 -22.35 -33.12
C LEU A 442 30.84 -23.69 -33.00
N LEU A 443 29.51 -23.69 -32.85
CA LEU A 443 28.72 -24.93 -32.70
C LEU A 443 28.97 -25.95 -33.83
N PRO A 444 28.94 -25.60 -35.13
CA PRO A 444 29.21 -26.57 -36.20
C PRO A 444 30.63 -27.16 -36.12
N ARG A 445 31.63 -26.33 -35.78
CA ARG A 445 33.02 -26.77 -35.64
C ARG A 445 33.19 -27.72 -34.46
N LYS A 446 32.54 -27.42 -33.33
CA LYS A 446 32.49 -28.29 -32.14
C LYS A 446 31.89 -29.66 -32.49
N ILE A 447 30.77 -29.69 -33.20
CA ILE A 447 30.12 -30.93 -33.66
C ILE A 447 31.08 -31.77 -34.52
N MET A 448 31.73 -31.15 -35.52
CA MET A 448 32.68 -31.86 -36.39
C MET A 448 33.87 -32.46 -35.62
N SER A 449 34.44 -31.72 -34.66
CA SER A 449 35.54 -32.23 -33.84
C SER A 449 35.09 -33.39 -32.93
N LEU A 450 33.89 -33.30 -32.36
CA LEU A 450 33.30 -34.39 -31.57
C LEU A 450 33.05 -35.64 -32.44
N GLN A 451 32.58 -35.48 -33.68
CA GLN A 451 32.41 -36.58 -34.64
C GLN A 451 33.75 -37.23 -35.00
N LYS A 452 34.79 -36.43 -35.26
CA LYS A 452 36.16 -36.91 -35.54
C LYS A 452 36.71 -37.70 -34.36
N LEU A 453 36.53 -37.20 -33.13
CA LEU A 453 36.93 -37.88 -31.90
C LEU A 453 36.19 -39.19 -31.70
N THR A 454 34.86 -39.17 -31.89
CA THR A 454 34.01 -40.37 -31.76
C THR A 454 34.40 -41.45 -32.77
N LYS A 455 34.68 -41.05 -34.03
CA LYS A 455 35.16 -41.95 -35.09
C LYS A 455 36.50 -42.60 -34.73
N LYS A 456 37.45 -41.85 -34.18
CA LYS A 456 38.74 -42.40 -33.69
C LYS A 456 38.55 -43.45 -32.59
N LEU A 457 37.53 -43.27 -31.76
CA LEU A 457 37.20 -44.18 -30.65
C LEU A 457 36.33 -45.38 -31.05
N GLY A 458 35.87 -45.43 -32.31
CA GLY A 458 34.95 -46.47 -32.81
C GLY A 458 33.55 -46.43 -32.17
N GLY A 459 33.14 -45.29 -31.59
CA GLY A 459 31.89 -45.16 -30.83
C GLY A 459 30.74 -44.47 -31.58
N ILE A 460 29.68 -44.16 -30.84
CA ILE A 460 28.49 -43.41 -31.27
C ILE A 460 28.41 -42.10 -30.49
N LEU A 461 28.15 -41.00 -31.19
CA LEU A 461 28.04 -39.65 -30.62
C LEU A 461 26.57 -39.32 -30.31
N PHE A 462 26.29 -38.96 -29.07
CA PHE A 462 25.02 -38.39 -28.63
C PHE A 462 25.23 -36.94 -28.24
N MET A 463 24.38 -36.04 -28.73
CA MET A 463 24.45 -34.61 -28.44
C MET A 463 23.09 -34.05 -28.05
N SER A 464 23.10 -33.05 -27.16
CA SER A 464 21.90 -32.33 -26.72
C SER A 464 20.99 -31.94 -27.89
N ARG A 465 19.67 -32.14 -27.76
CA ARG A 465 18.68 -31.58 -28.70
C ARG A 465 18.62 -30.06 -28.63
N TYR A 466 19.15 -29.52 -27.53
CA TYR A 466 19.21 -28.10 -27.26
C TYR A 466 20.51 -27.55 -27.86
N ARG A 467 20.43 -26.42 -28.57
CA ARG A 467 21.61 -25.75 -29.12
C ARG A 467 22.60 -25.30 -28.06
N SER A 468 22.11 -25.09 -26.84
CA SER A 468 22.94 -24.79 -25.67
C SER A 468 22.42 -25.53 -24.44
N THR A 469 23.34 -26.17 -23.72
CA THR A 469 23.07 -26.78 -22.41
C THR A 469 24.11 -26.21 -21.45
N SER A 470 23.79 -25.07 -20.84
CA SER A 470 24.77 -24.27 -20.12
C SER A 470 24.65 -24.38 -18.61
N VAL A 471 25.82 -24.53 -17.99
CA VAL A 471 26.06 -24.42 -16.54
C VAL A 471 26.99 -23.24 -16.22
N HIS A 472 27.43 -22.51 -17.25
CA HIS A 472 28.34 -21.37 -17.14
C HIS A 472 27.67 -20.16 -17.78
N LEU A 473 26.70 -19.61 -17.06
CA LEU A 473 26.02 -18.39 -17.45
C LEU A 473 26.91 -17.19 -17.14
N LEU A 474 26.99 -16.24 -18.07
CA LEU A 474 27.73 -14.98 -17.93
C LEU A 474 26.89 -13.81 -18.46
N GLY A 475 27.17 -12.61 -17.97
CA GLY A 475 26.56 -11.38 -18.47
C GLY A 475 25.12 -11.15 -18.05
N GLY A 476 24.49 -10.12 -18.64
CA GLY A 476 23.16 -9.64 -18.27
C GLY A 476 23.17 -8.42 -17.33
N CYS A 477 24.26 -8.20 -16.59
CA CYS A 477 24.53 -6.98 -15.82
C CYS A 477 25.95 -6.48 -16.10
N ASN A 478 26.31 -6.44 -17.39
CA ASN A 478 27.68 -6.30 -17.88
C ASN A 478 28.40 -5.05 -17.35
N ALA A 479 29.68 -5.23 -17.01
CA ALA A 479 30.61 -4.13 -16.79
C ALA A 479 30.92 -3.39 -18.09
N SER A 480 31.00 -2.06 -18.03
CA SER A 480 31.29 -1.17 -19.16
C SER A 480 31.76 0.21 -18.69
N SER A 481 32.06 1.11 -19.63
CA SER A 481 32.45 2.50 -19.36
C SER A 481 31.30 3.41 -18.95
N ASP A 482 30.08 3.12 -19.40
CA ASP A 482 28.91 4.00 -19.29
C ASP A 482 27.58 3.22 -19.32
N HIS A 483 26.51 3.89 -18.88
CA HIS A 483 25.19 3.28 -18.80
C HIS A 483 24.52 2.98 -20.16
N PHE A 484 25.03 3.50 -21.28
CA PHE A 484 24.53 3.16 -22.62
C PHE A 484 25.09 1.83 -23.13
N SER A 485 26.26 1.44 -22.62
CA SER A 485 27.00 0.26 -23.08
C SER A 485 26.86 -0.95 -22.15
N GLY A 486 26.53 -0.73 -20.88
CA GLY A 486 26.31 -1.79 -19.89
C GLY A 486 25.56 -1.32 -18.64
N VAL A 487 25.53 -2.18 -17.62
CA VAL A 487 24.72 -1.99 -16.40
C VAL A 487 25.56 -1.52 -15.23
N CYS A 488 26.82 -1.96 -15.19
CA CYS A 488 27.75 -1.62 -14.12
C CYS A 488 29.02 -1.00 -14.69
N ASN A 489 29.73 -0.22 -13.88
CA ASN A 489 31.09 0.17 -14.19
C ASN A 489 32.09 -0.97 -13.90
N SER A 490 33.39 -0.76 -14.19
CA SER A 490 34.45 -1.75 -13.92
C SER A 490 34.56 -2.15 -12.45
N ASN A 491 34.19 -1.26 -11.52
CA ASN A 491 34.25 -1.50 -10.08
C ASN A 491 33.00 -2.23 -9.57
N GLY A 492 32.09 -2.65 -10.46
CA GLY A 492 30.86 -3.34 -10.11
C GLY A 492 29.75 -2.42 -9.61
N GLN A 493 29.90 -1.11 -9.62
CA GLN A 493 28.84 -0.17 -9.22
C GLN A 493 27.76 -0.11 -10.29
N VAL A 494 26.49 -0.18 -9.88
CA VAL A 494 25.35 -0.13 -10.80
C VAL A 494 25.15 1.31 -11.28
N PHE A 495 25.06 1.52 -12.59
CA PHE A 495 24.85 2.84 -13.16
C PHE A 495 23.47 3.42 -12.82
N ASP A 496 23.46 4.72 -12.55
CA ASP A 496 22.28 5.59 -12.56
C ASP A 496 22.13 6.20 -13.96
N THR A 497 20.92 6.54 -14.38
CA THR A 497 20.62 7.08 -15.72
C THR A 497 20.72 8.60 -15.81
N LYS A 498 21.14 9.28 -14.74
CA LYS A 498 21.23 10.75 -14.68
C LYS A 498 22.40 11.33 -15.48
N SER A 499 23.54 10.66 -15.50
CA SER A 499 24.70 11.04 -16.31
C SER A 499 25.46 9.81 -16.81
N PRO A 500 26.26 9.92 -17.90
CA PRO A 500 26.92 8.78 -18.55
C PRO A 500 27.69 7.85 -17.61
N SER A 501 28.30 8.41 -16.56
CA SER A 501 29.11 7.69 -15.56
C SER A 501 28.54 7.75 -14.14
N SER A 502 27.34 8.29 -13.93
CA SER A 502 26.71 8.31 -12.60
C SER A 502 26.35 6.90 -12.14
N VAL A 503 26.50 6.63 -10.84
CA VAL A 503 26.18 5.34 -10.24
C VAL A 503 25.25 5.49 -9.04
N HIS A 504 24.49 4.43 -8.76
CA HIS A 504 23.74 4.28 -7.52
C HIS A 504 24.72 4.02 -6.37
N SER A 505 25.05 5.07 -5.62
CA SER A 505 26.00 4.96 -4.51
C SER A 505 25.60 3.84 -3.53
N GLY A 506 26.52 2.92 -3.25
CA GLY A 506 26.27 1.79 -2.35
C GLY A 506 25.62 0.57 -3.01
N LEU A 507 25.26 0.58 -4.31
CA LEU A 507 24.69 -0.59 -4.99
C LEU A 507 25.70 -1.20 -5.96
N TYR A 508 26.05 -2.47 -5.74
CA TYR A 508 27.09 -3.18 -6.49
C TYR A 508 26.58 -4.52 -7.04
N VAL A 509 27.18 -4.97 -8.13
CA VAL A 509 27.09 -6.35 -8.66
C VAL A 509 28.48 -6.96 -8.60
N CYS A 510 28.57 -8.18 -8.05
CA CYS A 510 29.87 -8.84 -7.81
C CYS A 510 29.91 -10.29 -8.31
N ASP A 511 29.00 -10.70 -9.20
CA ASP A 511 28.92 -12.08 -9.71
C ASP A 511 29.16 -12.21 -11.22
N ALA A 512 28.88 -13.39 -11.75
CA ALA A 512 29.09 -13.74 -13.16
C ALA A 512 28.27 -12.88 -14.15
N SER A 513 27.21 -12.17 -13.68
CA SER A 513 26.45 -11.23 -14.51
C SER A 513 27.25 -10.00 -14.92
N LEU A 514 28.32 -9.68 -14.18
CA LEU A 514 29.24 -8.59 -14.46
C LEU A 514 30.14 -8.87 -15.67
N ILE A 515 30.40 -10.16 -15.98
CA ILE A 515 31.33 -10.59 -17.02
C ILE A 515 30.70 -10.38 -18.40
N PRO A 516 31.25 -9.49 -19.25
CA PRO A 516 30.53 -8.97 -20.42
C PRO A 516 30.68 -9.80 -21.71
N CYS A 517 31.39 -10.92 -21.65
CA CYS A 517 31.60 -11.80 -22.79
C CYS A 517 31.84 -13.26 -22.38
N SER A 518 31.64 -14.17 -23.33
CA SER A 518 32.10 -15.55 -23.22
C SER A 518 33.62 -15.63 -23.04
N ILE A 519 34.06 -16.57 -22.21
CA ILE A 519 35.49 -16.76 -21.89
C ILE A 519 36.04 -18.09 -22.42
N GLY A 520 35.17 -19.01 -22.85
CA GLY A 520 35.55 -20.28 -23.50
C GLY A 520 36.15 -21.34 -22.57
N ILE A 521 36.19 -21.11 -21.26
CA ILE A 521 36.66 -22.02 -20.21
C ILE A 521 35.73 -21.95 -18.98
N ASN A 522 35.96 -22.75 -17.94
CA ASN A 522 35.19 -22.65 -16.70
C ASN A 522 35.38 -21.27 -16.04
N PRO A 523 34.31 -20.54 -15.70
CA PRO A 523 34.41 -19.15 -15.25
C PRO A 523 34.67 -18.96 -13.76
N CYS A 524 34.77 -20.03 -12.96
CA CYS A 524 34.79 -19.93 -11.50
C CYS A 524 35.95 -19.05 -10.99
N LEU A 525 37.17 -19.25 -11.52
CA LEU A 525 38.33 -18.44 -11.15
C LEU A 525 38.22 -17.01 -11.68
N THR A 526 37.72 -16.83 -12.91
CA THR A 526 37.47 -15.49 -13.49
C THR A 526 36.49 -14.69 -12.65
N ILE A 527 35.38 -15.30 -12.22
CA ILE A 527 34.38 -14.68 -11.35
C ILE A 527 35.04 -14.29 -10.03
N ALA A 528 35.71 -15.23 -9.35
CA ALA A 528 36.39 -14.94 -8.09
C ALA A 528 37.42 -13.80 -8.23
N THR A 529 38.17 -13.77 -9.34
CA THR A 529 39.16 -12.73 -9.63
C THR A 529 38.52 -11.36 -9.84
N ALA A 530 37.44 -11.28 -10.63
CA ALA A 530 36.68 -10.04 -10.80
C ALA A 530 36.06 -9.58 -9.49
N SER A 531 35.58 -10.51 -8.66
CA SER A 531 35.03 -10.20 -7.34
C SER A 531 36.09 -9.70 -6.35
N GLU A 532 37.33 -10.18 -6.41
CA GLU A 532 38.45 -9.63 -5.62
C GLU A 532 38.73 -8.17 -6.03
N HIS A 533 38.73 -7.89 -7.34
CA HIS A 533 38.89 -6.53 -7.87
C HIS A 533 37.78 -5.61 -7.36
N VAL A 534 36.51 -6.00 -7.55
CA VAL A 534 35.33 -5.25 -7.06
C VAL A 534 35.41 -5.02 -5.56
N SER A 535 35.78 -6.05 -4.77
CA SER A 535 35.83 -5.97 -3.31
C SER A 535 36.88 -4.97 -2.81
N ARG A 536 38.02 -4.85 -3.49
CA ARG A 536 39.05 -3.85 -3.14
C ARG A 536 38.52 -2.42 -3.29
N HIS A 537 37.86 -2.12 -4.40
CA HIS A 537 37.26 -0.81 -4.63
C HIS A 537 36.07 -0.54 -3.72
N LEU A 538 35.23 -1.55 -3.48
CA LEU A 538 34.11 -1.48 -2.55
C LEU A 538 34.58 -1.10 -1.13
N ILE A 539 35.63 -1.74 -0.61
CA ILE A 539 36.18 -1.41 0.71
C ILE A 539 36.71 0.03 0.75
N GLN A 540 37.39 0.49 -0.31
CA GLN A 540 37.84 1.89 -0.39
C GLN A 540 36.67 2.87 -0.35
N ASP A 541 35.57 2.57 -1.05
CA ASP A 541 34.36 3.42 -1.05
C ASP A 541 33.67 3.42 0.33
N ILE A 542 33.63 2.28 1.00
CA ILE A 542 33.08 2.15 2.36
C ILE A 542 33.91 2.98 3.35
N ILE A 543 35.24 2.81 3.35
CA ILE A 543 36.15 3.55 4.24
C ILE A 543 36.04 5.06 3.99
N LYS A 544 36.04 5.52 2.73
CA LYS A 544 35.85 6.95 2.41
C LYS A 544 34.54 7.51 2.96
N THR A 545 33.48 6.69 2.98
CA THR A 545 32.18 7.10 3.51
C THR A 545 32.20 7.19 5.04
N HIS A 546 32.91 6.29 5.73
CA HIS A 546 33.00 6.28 7.20
C HIS A 546 33.96 7.35 7.74
N VAL A 547 35.13 7.56 7.10
CA VAL A 547 36.10 8.61 7.47
C VAL A 547 35.56 10.03 7.27
N GLY A 548 34.55 10.20 6.39
CA GLY A 548 33.84 11.46 6.23
C GLY A 548 32.89 11.80 7.39
N ASP A 549 32.40 10.81 8.13
CA ASP A 549 31.54 10.98 9.31
C ASP A 549 32.36 11.05 10.63
N GLU A 550 33.55 10.45 10.69
CA GLU A 550 34.43 10.44 11.88
C GLU A 550 35.28 11.72 12.09
N GLY A 551 35.01 12.80 11.35
CA GLY A 551 35.58 14.13 11.63
C GLY A 551 35.09 14.76 12.95
N LYS A 552 34.20 14.09 13.68
CA LYS A 552 33.71 14.44 15.02
C LYS A 552 33.36 13.16 15.78
N ASP A 553 34.36 12.50 16.36
CA ASP A 553 34.38 12.19 17.79
C ASP A 553 35.62 11.33 18.09
N SER A 554 36.24 11.65 19.22
CA SER A 554 37.56 11.19 19.64
C SER A 554 37.61 9.70 19.95
N MET A 555 38.81 9.16 19.71
CA MET A 555 39.33 7.88 20.19
C MET A 555 38.87 7.52 21.60
N ASP A 556 38.32 6.31 21.76
CA ASP A 556 38.50 5.54 22.99
C ASP A 556 38.89 4.11 22.63
N GLU A 557 40.05 3.69 23.15
CA GLU A 557 40.56 2.34 23.13
C GLU A 557 39.87 1.51 24.21
N SER A 558 39.30 0.37 23.82
CA SER A 558 39.26 -0.92 24.54
C SER A 558 37.95 -1.65 24.24
N ASP A 559 37.97 -2.83 23.65
CA ASP A 559 38.11 -4.06 24.41
C ASP A 559 38.15 -5.26 23.44
N ASP A 560 39.11 -6.14 23.69
CA ASP A 560 39.49 -7.25 22.82
C ASP A 560 38.89 -8.56 23.37
N ASN A 561 38.56 -9.48 22.47
CA ASN A 561 38.09 -10.87 22.72
C ASN A 561 36.62 -11.13 23.10
N LYS A 562 35.77 -11.36 22.08
CA LYS A 562 34.82 -12.50 22.07
C LYS A 562 34.82 -13.20 20.70
N ARG A 563 35.47 -14.36 20.64
CA ARG A 563 35.49 -15.26 19.48
C ARG A 563 34.09 -15.82 19.22
N GLY A 564 33.60 -15.65 18.00
CA GLY A 564 32.29 -16.11 17.53
C GLY A 564 32.14 -17.63 17.58
N SER A 565 31.07 -18.08 18.23
CA SER A 565 30.51 -19.43 18.11
C SER A 565 29.60 -19.47 16.88
N ILE A 566 29.63 -20.57 16.12
CA ILE A 566 28.66 -20.87 15.04
C ILE A 566 27.29 -21.01 15.69
N CYS A 567 26.54 -19.91 15.79
CA CYS A 567 25.14 -19.95 16.15
C CYS A 567 24.35 -20.40 14.92
N SER A 568 23.92 -21.66 14.92
CA SER A 568 22.73 -22.05 14.18
C SER A 568 21.55 -21.32 14.81
N TRP A 569 21.20 -20.16 14.27
CA TRP A 569 19.93 -19.53 14.60
C TRP A 569 18.83 -20.39 13.98
N LYS A 570 18.34 -21.39 14.73
CA LYS A 570 16.91 -21.66 14.66
C LYS A 570 16.27 -20.34 15.04
N LEU A 571 15.49 -19.80 14.12
CA LEU A 571 14.55 -18.72 14.41
C LEU A 571 13.58 -19.26 15.46
N GLU A 572 14.01 -19.29 16.74
CA GLU A 572 13.08 -19.26 17.83
C GLU A 572 12.33 -17.95 17.64
N ARG A 573 11.13 -18.09 17.10
CA ARG A 573 10.12 -17.07 16.97
C ARG A 573 9.96 -16.41 18.35
N LYS A 574 10.77 -15.39 18.67
CA LYS A 574 10.40 -14.38 19.66
C LYS A 574 9.04 -13.89 19.16
N SER A 575 8.00 -14.23 19.92
CA SER A 575 6.61 -14.01 19.57
C SER A 575 6.35 -12.51 19.47
N ARG A 576 6.57 -11.94 18.29
CA ARG A 576 6.22 -10.55 17.98
C ARG A 576 5.07 -10.66 17.00
N CYS A 577 3.87 -10.53 17.56
CA CYS A 577 2.61 -10.83 16.89
C CYS A 577 2.36 -9.91 15.71
N ASP A 578 2.00 -10.46 14.54
CA ASP A 578 2.29 -9.81 13.26
C ASP A 578 1.11 -9.81 12.25
N VAL A 579 -0.14 -9.95 12.71
CA VAL A 579 -1.34 -10.29 11.91
C VAL A 579 -1.29 -9.80 10.45
N ARG A 580 -1.32 -10.74 9.49
CA ARG A 580 -1.23 -10.46 8.04
C ARG A 580 -2.52 -10.80 7.33
N PHE A 581 -2.93 -9.95 6.39
CA PHE A 581 -4.06 -10.22 5.49
C PHE A 581 -3.95 -9.38 4.22
N THR A 582 -4.75 -9.72 3.20
CA THR A 582 -4.77 -8.99 1.93
C THR A 582 -6.09 -8.24 1.75
N GLU A 583 -6.06 -7.08 1.11
CA GLU A 583 -7.25 -6.33 0.72
C GLU A 583 -7.20 -6.04 -0.79
N VAL A 584 -8.28 -6.37 -1.48
CA VAL A 584 -8.46 -5.99 -2.89
C VAL A 584 -9.60 -5.00 -2.98
N MET A 585 -9.29 -3.77 -3.38
CA MET A 585 -10.26 -2.67 -3.52
C MET A 585 -10.41 -2.30 -4.99
N ARG A 586 -11.64 -2.07 -5.44
CA ARG A 586 -11.96 -1.69 -6.82
C ARG A 586 -12.83 -0.44 -6.81
N GLY A 587 -12.57 0.49 -7.71
CA GLY A 587 -13.40 1.67 -7.85
C GLY A 587 -12.85 2.64 -8.89
N HIS A 588 -13.08 3.92 -8.68
CA HIS A 588 -12.70 4.96 -9.62
C HIS A 588 -12.02 6.13 -8.92
N ILE A 589 -10.99 6.69 -9.56
CA ILE A 589 -10.30 7.92 -9.17
C ILE A 589 -10.50 8.91 -10.32
N ASP A 590 -11.19 10.02 -10.06
CA ASP A 590 -11.60 11.00 -11.06
C ASP A 590 -12.29 10.38 -12.29
N GLY A 591 -13.22 9.45 -12.03
CA GLY A 591 -13.95 8.71 -13.07
C GLY A 591 -13.15 7.58 -13.74
N MET A 592 -11.84 7.48 -13.51
CA MET A 592 -10.98 6.47 -14.12
C MET A 592 -10.88 5.20 -13.26
N PRO A 593 -10.94 3.98 -13.84
CA PRO A 593 -10.93 2.74 -13.09
C PRO A 593 -9.57 2.50 -12.40
N CYS A 594 -9.63 2.11 -11.13
CA CYS A 594 -8.45 1.79 -10.32
C CYS A 594 -8.71 0.56 -9.46
N VAL A 595 -7.71 -0.32 -9.38
CA VAL A 595 -7.73 -1.50 -8.50
C VAL A 595 -6.50 -1.48 -7.59
N ALA A 596 -6.73 -1.52 -6.28
CA ALA A 596 -5.67 -1.62 -5.28
C ALA A 596 -5.58 -3.06 -4.77
N HIS A 597 -4.38 -3.64 -4.85
CA HIS A 597 -4.03 -4.96 -4.33
C HIS A 597 -3.05 -4.77 -3.17
N LEU A 598 -3.57 -4.77 -1.94
CA LEU A 598 -2.80 -4.44 -0.74
C LEU A 598 -2.54 -5.67 0.12
N GLU A 599 -1.36 -5.73 0.72
CA GLU A 599 -1.00 -6.67 1.78
C GLU A 599 -0.69 -5.87 3.05
N LEU A 600 -1.37 -6.21 4.14
CA LEU A 600 -1.31 -5.49 5.40
C LEU A 600 -0.60 -6.36 6.44
N LYS A 601 0.39 -5.77 7.12
CA LYS A 601 1.08 -6.37 8.27
C LYS A 601 0.84 -5.50 9.50
N MET A 602 0.05 -6.01 10.43
CA MET A 602 -0.35 -5.27 11.63
C MET A 602 0.60 -5.51 12.79
N ASN A 603 0.70 -4.54 13.71
CA ASN A 603 1.58 -4.54 14.88
C ASN A 603 3.08 -4.53 14.56
N ALA A 604 3.45 -3.84 13.47
CA ALA A 604 4.83 -3.67 13.11
C ALA A 604 5.56 -2.84 14.18
N GLN A 605 6.59 -3.44 14.79
CA GLN A 605 7.42 -2.84 15.85
C GLN A 605 8.25 -1.63 15.44
N SER A 606 8.11 -1.13 14.21
CA SER A 606 8.79 0.08 13.76
C SER A 606 8.21 1.37 14.35
N ILE A 607 7.18 1.30 15.21
CA ILE A 607 6.68 2.41 16.01
C ILE A 607 7.25 2.25 17.42
N LYS A 608 8.55 2.52 17.59
CA LYS A 608 9.29 2.41 18.86
C LYS A 608 9.11 3.60 19.81
N ASP A 609 7.94 4.24 19.79
CA ASP A 609 7.55 5.22 20.80
C ASP A 609 6.24 4.77 21.44
N PHE A 610 6.34 3.87 22.42
CA PHE A 610 5.24 3.62 23.35
C PHE A 610 5.81 3.34 24.74
N ASP A 611 5.96 4.42 25.51
CA ASP A 611 5.97 4.34 26.96
C ASP A 611 4.58 3.89 27.42
N GLU A 612 4.49 2.75 28.11
CA GLU A 612 3.23 2.23 28.67
C GLU A 612 2.57 3.18 29.69
N GLY A 613 3.22 4.31 30.02
CA GLY A 613 2.73 5.35 30.94
C GLY A 613 1.95 6.52 30.32
N SER A 614 1.90 6.69 28.99
CA SER A 614 1.19 7.81 28.35
C SER A 614 0.15 7.34 27.33
N MET A 615 -1.10 7.18 27.76
CA MET A 615 -2.24 7.14 26.83
C MET A 615 -2.43 8.53 26.21
N ASP A 616 -1.63 8.85 25.21
CA ASP A 616 -1.87 9.97 24.31
C ASP A 616 -3.28 9.85 23.71
N PHE A 617 -4.11 10.87 23.92
CA PHE A 617 -5.50 10.91 23.48
C PHE A 617 -5.59 10.67 21.96
N GLY A 618 -6.39 9.67 21.55
CA GLY A 618 -6.74 9.44 20.13
C GLY A 618 -5.92 8.39 19.38
N LYS A 619 -4.85 7.83 19.97
CA LYS A 619 -4.04 6.79 19.31
C LYS A 619 -4.69 5.39 19.41
N SER A 620 -4.78 4.69 18.28
CA SER A 620 -5.27 3.30 18.19
C SER A 620 -4.35 2.31 18.88
N HIS A 621 -4.91 1.17 19.32
CA HIS A 621 -4.14 0.05 19.85
C HIS A 621 -3.06 -0.38 18.83
N PRO A 622 -1.82 -0.71 19.23
CA PRO A 622 -0.73 -1.10 18.32
C PRO A 622 -1.08 -2.21 17.32
N LEU A 623 -1.82 -3.24 17.76
CA LEU A 623 -2.38 -4.29 16.87
C LEU A 623 -3.29 -3.79 15.74
N LEU A 624 -3.80 -2.55 15.78
CA LEU A 624 -4.66 -1.96 14.75
C LEU A 624 -3.91 -0.97 13.86
N ARG A 625 -2.58 -0.88 14.02
CA ARG A 625 -1.67 -0.09 13.20
C ARG A 625 -0.71 -1.02 12.48
N GLY A 626 -0.32 -0.67 11.26
CA GLY A 626 0.50 -1.57 10.46
C GLY A 626 1.18 -0.90 9.29
N ILE A 627 1.97 -1.72 8.59
CA ILE A 627 2.60 -1.38 7.33
C ILE A 627 1.73 -1.97 6.21
N VAL A 628 1.62 -1.22 5.12
CA VAL A 628 0.93 -1.65 3.90
C VAL A 628 1.93 -1.79 2.79
N SER A 629 1.83 -2.88 2.04
CA SER A 629 2.55 -3.10 0.80
C SER A 629 1.58 -3.52 -0.32
N GLY A 630 2.10 -3.81 -1.50
CA GLY A 630 1.32 -4.23 -2.65
C GLY A 630 1.43 -3.27 -3.83
N TYR A 631 0.38 -3.19 -4.65
CA TYR A 631 0.38 -2.38 -5.86
C TYR A 631 -1.01 -1.90 -6.27
N LEU A 632 -1.04 -0.90 -7.13
CA LEU A 632 -2.22 -0.37 -7.79
C LEU A 632 -2.15 -0.60 -9.30
N ASP A 633 -3.21 -1.17 -9.85
CA ASP A 633 -3.48 -1.15 -11.29
C ASP A 633 -4.27 0.14 -11.61
N PHE A 634 -3.55 1.19 -12.03
CA PHE A 634 -4.13 2.48 -12.41
C PHE A 634 -3.69 2.88 -13.84
N ASN A 635 -4.12 2.05 -14.80
CA ASN A 635 -3.66 2.07 -16.19
C ASN A 635 -3.97 3.37 -16.96
N ALA A 636 -4.87 4.20 -16.44
CA ALA A 636 -5.21 5.48 -17.05
C ALA A 636 -4.07 6.52 -16.91
N LEU A 637 -3.24 6.39 -15.86
CA LEU A 637 -2.14 7.30 -15.58
C LEU A 637 -0.78 6.70 -15.95
N GLU A 638 -0.53 5.45 -15.54
CA GLU A 638 0.72 4.74 -15.78
C GLU A 638 0.43 3.42 -16.48
N ARG A 639 1.20 3.08 -17.52
CA ARG A 639 0.99 1.81 -18.25
C ARG A 639 1.31 0.58 -17.41
N ASP A 640 2.22 0.72 -16.46
CA ASP A 640 2.65 -0.31 -15.54
C ASP A 640 2.00 -0.12 -14.16
N ARG A 641 2.04 -1.19 -13.34
CA ARG A 641 1.62 -1.16 -11.94
C ARG A 641 2.38 -0.11 -11.14
N LEU A 642 1.65 0.56 -10.25
CA LEU A 642 2.20 1.43 -9.22
C LEU A 642 2.46 0.62 -7.96
N TYR A 643 3.72 0.47 -7.55
CA TYR A 643 4.08 -0.33 -6.38
C TYR A 643 4.16 0.52 -5.11
N VAL A 644 3.67 -0.01 -4.00
CA VAL A 644 3.82 0.62 -2.67
C VAL A 644 5.26 0.42 -2.19
N ILE A 645 5.98 1.52 -1.97
CA ILE A 645 7.35 1.51 -1.42
C ILE A 645 7.39 1.88 0.07
N ASP A 646 6.40 2.64 0.54
CA ASP A 646 6.23 3.00 1.95
C ASP A 646 4.74 3.17 2.21
N GLY A 647 4.14 2.29 3.01
CA GLY A 647 2.71 2.31 3.26
C GLY A 647 2.41 2.15 4.74
N GLU A 648 1.49 2.97 5.26
CA GLU A 648 1.09 2.98 6.66
C GLU A 648 -0.44 2.88 6.75
N VAL A 649 -0.94 2.18 7.78
CA VAL A 649 -2.37 2.04 8.07
C VAL A 649 -2.67 2.17 9.55
N ASP A 650 -3.73 2.90 9.89
CA ASP A 650 -4.35 2.91 11.21
C ASP A 650 -5.85 2.61 11.04
N LEU A 651 -6.32 1.46 11.54
CA LEU A 651 -7.70 0.99 11.36
C LEU A 651 -8.72 1.63 12.33
N CYS A 652 -8.27 2.43 13.29
CA CYS A 652 -9.10 2.81 14.44
C CYS A 652 -8.90 4.25 14.93
N GLU A 653 -8.38 5.14 14.08
CA GLU A 653 -8.12 6.54 14.42
C GLU A 653 -9.42 7.30 14.73
N VAL A 654 -9.37 8.29 15.64
CA VAL A 654 -10.53 9.11 16.05
C VAL A 654 -10.14 10.58 16.12
N ASP A 655 -10.99 11.47 15.58
CA ASP A 655 -10.85 12.94 15.73
C ASP A 655 -11.56 13.38 17.03
N ILE A 656 -10.90 14.25 17.80
CA ILE A 656 -11.40 14.82 19.07
C ILE A 656 -12.74 15.56 18.91
N ARG A 657 -13.02 16.14 17.73
CA ARG A 657 -14.26 16.89 17.44
C ARG A 657 -15.44 15.97 17.16
N THR A 658 -15.18 14.76 16.68
CA THR A 658 -16.21 13.75 16.40
C THR A 658 -15.88 12.46 17.15
N PRO A 659 -15.99 12.44 18.49
CA PRO A 659 -15.47 11.36 19.33
C PRO A 659 -16.22 10.02 19.16
N TYR A 660 -17.30 10.03 18.38
CA TYR A 660 -18.09 8.86 17.99
C TYR A 660 -17.78 8.36 16.57
N THR A 661 -17.01 9.10 15.77
CA THR A 661 -16.64 8.73 14.40
C THR A 661 -15.26 8.08 14.42
N GLN A 662 -15.14 6.92 13.77
CA GLN A 662 -13.89 6.19 13.64
C GLN A 662 -13.41 6.25 12.19
N PHE A 663 -12.09 6.27 12.01
CA PHE A 663 -11.45 6.25 10.71
C PHE A 663 -10.57 5.02 10.54
N MET A 664 -10.55 4.46 9.32
CA MET A 664 -9.44 3.64 8.86
C MET A 664 -8.63 4.48 7.87
N HIS A 665 -7.43 4.86 8.24
CA HIS A 665 -6.56 5.73 7.45
C HIS A 665 -5.44 4.93 6.80
N TYR A 666 -5.23 5.16 5.51
CA TYR A 666 -4.22 4.52 4.66
C TYR A 666 -3.38 5.63 4.05
N ARG A 667 -2.06 5.52 4.16
CA ARG A 667 -1.13 6.43 3.48
C ARG A 667 -0.14 5.60 2.69
N LEU A 668 -0.21 5.66 1.37
CA LEU A 668 0.62 4.85 0.48
C LEU A 668 1.51 5.75 -0.38
N LEU A 669 2.82 5.63 -0.23
CA LEU A 669 3.80 6.14 -1.17
C LEU A 669 4.00 5.09 -2.26
N LEU A 670 3.61 5.47 -3.47
CA LEU A 670 3.59 4.66 -4.66
C LEU A 670 4.67 5.11 -5.63
N VAL A 671 5.18 4.17 -6.41
CA VAL A 671 6.18 4.44 -7.45
C VAL A 671 5.84 3.70 -8.73
N ALA A 672 6.06 4.35 -9.86
CA ALA A 672 5.99 3.76 -11.19
C ALA A 672 7.35 3.21 -11.61
N SER A 673 7.35 2.33 -12.62
CA SER A 673 8.58 1.85 -13.27
C SER A 673 9.39 2.97 -13.94
N SER A 674 8.74 4.09 -14.28
CA SER A 674 9.36 5.32 -14.79
C SER A 674 10.15 6.10 -13.72
N GLY A 675 9.99 5.76 -12.44
CA GLY A 675 10.54 6.51 -11.31
C GLY A 675 9.62 7.61 -10.77
N SER A 676 8.49 7.88 -11.43
CA SER A 676 7.45 8.81 -10.92
C SER A 676 6.90 8.33 -9.58
N ARG A 677 6.68 9.26 -8.65
CA ARG A 677 6.18 8.98 -7.30
C ARG A 677 4.80 9.57 -7.11
N TYR A 678 3.97 8.86 -6.36
CA TYR A 678 2.60 9.26 -6.06
C TYR A 678 2.28 8.98 -4.59
N ILE A 679 1.39 9.78 -4.01
CA ILE A 679 0.82 9.54 -2.68
C ILE A 679 -0.66 9.25 -2.85
N LEU A 680 -1.10 8.10 -2.32
CA LEU A 680 -2.51 7.79 -2.14
C LEU A 680 -2.83 7.89 -0.65
N GLU A 681 -3.64 8.87 -0.28
CA GLU A 681 -4.25 8.98 1.05
C GLU A 681 -5.68 8.46 0.98
N GLY A 682 -5.98 7.44 1.77
CA GLY A 682 -7.27 6.76 1.80
C GLY A 682 -7.90 6.83 3.18
N LYS A 683 -9.19 7.16 3.27
CA LYS A 683 -9.92 7.21 4.53
C LYS A 683 -11.26 6.48 4.42
N LYS A 684 -11.44 5.43 5.25
CA LYS A 684 -12.75 4.81 5.49
C LYS A 684 -13.37 5.51 6.69
N VAL A 685 -14.53 6.12 6.52
CA VAL A 685 -15.19 6.92 7.55
C VAL A 685 -16.38 6.15 8.12
N MET A 686 -16.31 5.76 9.38
CA MET A 686 -17.33 4.98 10.08
C MET A 686 -18.06 5.87 11.08
N LYS A 687 -19.29 6.23 10.76
CA LYS A 687 -20.12 7.15 11.55
C LYS A 687 -21.11 6.37 12.41
N PRO A 688 -21.49 6.84 13.61
CA PRO A 688 -22.36 6.12 14.55
C PRO A 688 -23.85 6.14 14.14
N PHE A 689 -24.18 5.76 12.89
CA PHE A 689 -25.55 5.80 12.38
C PHE A 689 -26.42 4.64 12.90
N LEU A 690 -27.70 4.95 13.15
CA LEU A 690 -28.89 4.08 13.24
C LEU A 690 -28.64 2.56 13.22
N LEU A 691 -28.36 1.98 14.40
CA LEU A 691 -28.14 0.53 14.60
C LEU A 691 -27.28 -0.05 13.48
N GLY A 692 -26.14 0.57 13.15
CA GLY A 692 -25.13 0.13 12.18
C GLY A 692 -25.61 -0.41 10.81
N LEU A 693 -26.79 -0.04 10.33
CA LEU A 693 -27.33 -0.47 9.02
C LEU A 693 -26.39 -0.12 7.84
N TYR A 694 -25.61 0.95 8.00
CA TYR A 694 -24.63 1.41 7.02
C TYR A 694 -23.20 0.95 7.31
N GLY A 695 -22.96 0.30 8.46
CA GLY A 695 -21.62 0.01 8.94
C GLY A 695 -20.80 -0.87 8.01
N TRP A 696 -21.47 -1.78 7.28
CA TRP A 696 -20.82 -2.60 6.25
C TRP A 696 -20.35 -1.77 5.05
N LYS A 697 -21.19 -0.85 4.55
CA LYS A 697 -20.84 0.01 3.41
C LYS A 697 -19.69 0.94 3.80
N GLU A 698 -19.72 1.49 5.01
CA GLU A 698 -18.71 2.43 5.50
C GLU A 698 -17.37 1.75 5.80
N SER A 699 -17.38 0.53 6.36
CA SER A 699 -16.14 -0.23 6.63
C SER A 699 -15.46 -0.79 5.38
N THR A 700 -16.15 -0.78 4.23
CA THR A 700 -15.66 -1.30 2.94
C THR A 700 -15.43 -0.22 1.89
N THR A 701 -15.78 1.04 2.17
CA THR A 701 -15.64 2.17 1.24
C THR A 701 -14.46 3.05 1.65
N LEU A 702 -13.45 3.13 0.80
CA LEU A 702 -12.27 3.98 0.97
C LEU A 702 -12.41 5.21 0.09
N GLN A 703 -12.52 6.39 0.70
CA GLN A 703 -12.39 7.66 -0.01
C GLN A 703 -10.91 7.93 -0.21
N VAL A 704 -10.48 8.19 -1.45
CA VAL A 704 -9.06 8.34 -1.77
C VAL A 704 -8.77 9.70 -2.38
N THR A 705 -7.61 10.24 -2.02
CA THR A 705 -6.97 11.38 -2.64
C THR A 705 -5.64 10.90 -3.21
N PHE A 706 -5.40 11.14 -4.48
CA PHE A 706 -4.24 10.65 -5.22
C PHE A 706 -3.47 11.83 -5.79
N LYS A 707 -2.20 11.96 -5.39
CA LYS A 707 -1.33 13.10 -5.70
C LYS A 707 -0.02 12.65 -6.31
N LYS A 708 0.46 13.33 -7.36
CA LYS A 708 1.82 13.15 -7.88
C LYS A 708 2.81 13.90 -6.98
N VAL A 709 3.93 13.26 -6.64
CA VAL A 709 5.01 13.86 -5.84
C VAL A 709 6.04 14.43 -6.81
N GLU A 710 6.15 15.76 -6.87
CA GLU A 710 7.06 16.46 -7.78
C GLU A 710 8.54 16.10 -7.55
N LYS A 711 9.30 16.07 -8.66
CA LYS A 711 10.76 16.26 -8.67
C LYS A 711 11.02 17.76 -8.89
N ASN A 712 10.95 18.62 -7.87
CA ASN A 712 11.48 20.01 -7.86
C ASN A 712 11.30 20.87 -9.14
N ASP A 713 10.29 20.64 -9.99
CA ASP A 713 10.07 21.39 -11.23
C ASP A 713 8.74 22.15 -11.09
N PRO A 714 8.78 23.48 -10.87
CA PRO A 714 7.60 24.29 -10.56
C PRO A 714 6.67 24.53 -11.77
N SER A 715 6.86 23.82 -12.87
CA SER A 715 6.15 24.00 -14.14
C SER A 715 5.08 22.93 -14.45
N GLU A 716 5.00 21.83 -13.69
CA GLU A 716 3.94 20.83 -13.84
C GLU A 716 2.78 21.08 -12.87
N GLU A 717 1.54 21.22 -13.37
CA GLU A 717 0.34 21.35 -12.52
C GLU A 717 0.17 20.15 -11.57
N MET A 718 -0.01 20.41 -10.27
CA MET A 718 -0.32 19.37 -9.29
C MET A 718 -1.65 18.70 -9.62
N VAL A 719 -1.58 17.43 -10.04
CA VAL A 719 -2.76 16.60 -10.23
C VAL A 719 -3.24 16.10 -8.86
N ASP A 720 -4.31 16.69 -8.33
CA ASP A 720 -5.01 16.25 -7.12
C ASP A 720 -6.31 15.53 -7.50
N LEU A 721 -6.25 14.20 -7.65
CA LEU A 721 -7.40 13.39 -8.05
C LEU A 721 -8.14 12.84 -6.83
N LYS A 722 -9.47 12.88 -6.86
CA LYS A 722 -10.33 12.32 -5.81
C LYS A 722 -11.08 11.11 -6.33
N GLY A 723 -11.26 10.10 -5.47
CA GLY A 723 -11.87 8.84 -5.86
C GLY A 723 -12.53 8.09 -4.73
N VAL A 724 -13.16 6.99 -5.09
CA VAL A 724 -13.77 6.03 -4.16
C VAL A 724 -13.41 4.62 -4.60
N LEU A 725 -12.82 3.85 -3.68
CA LEU A 725 -12.54 2.42 -3.85
C LEU A 725 -13.41 1.61 -2.89
N HIS A 726 -13.87 0.44 -3.33
CA HIS A 726 -14.72 -0.45 -2.54
C HIS A 726 -14.12 -1.84 -2.41
N ILE A 727 -14.24 -2.43 -1.22
CA ILE A 727 -13.98 -3.84 -0.98
C ILE A 727 -15.28 -4.61 -1.21
N SER A 728 -15.29 -5.53 -2.18
CA SER A 728 -16.44 -6.41 -2.38
C SER A 728 -16.62 -7.36 -1.19
N THR A 729 -17.85 -7.78 -0.91
CA THR A 729 -18.15 -8.78 0.15
C THR A 729 -17.31 -10.04 0.00
N PHE A 730 -17.11 -10.52 -1.23
CA PHE A 730 -16.27 -11.68 -1.52
C PHE A 730 -14.79 -11.43 -1.20
N ALA A 731 -14.25 -10.26 -1.57
CA ALA A 731 -12.87 -9.89 -1.27
C ALA A 731 -12.64 -9.74 0.24
N LEU A 732 -13.59 -9.17 0.98
CA LEU A 732 -13.51 -9.06 2.44
C LEU A 732 -13.55 -10.43 3.11
N MET A 733 -14.45 -11.32 2.69
CA MET A 733 -14.49 -12.70 3.20
C MET A 733 -13.18 -13.43 2.92
N ARG A 734 -12.63 -13.29 1.71
CA ARG A 734 -11.32 -13.86 1.37
C ARG A 734 -10.21 -13.29 2.25
N SER A 735 -10.22 -11.98 2.52
CA SER A 735 -9.29 -11.30 3.41
C SER A 735 -9.32 -11.92 4.81
N LEU A 736 -10.50 -12.04 5.41
CA LEU A 736 -10.71 -12.62 6.74
C LEU A 736 -10.27 -14.09 6.81
N ILE A 737 -10.54 -14.88 5.77
CA ILE A 737 -10.13 -16.29 5.68
C ILE A 737 -8.61 -16.42 5.51
N SER A 738 -8.00 -15.51 4.73
CA SER A 738 -6.54 -15.46 4.50
C SER A 738 -5.74 -14.88 5.67
N MET A 739 -6.38 -14.54 6.78
CA MET A 739 -5.72 -13.87 7.90
C MET A 739 -4.85 -14.83 8.69
N GLU A 740 -3.57 -14.49 8.82
CA GLU A 740 -2.55 -15.29 9.49
C GLU A 740 -1.96 -14.54 10.70
N GLY A 741 -1.40 -15.27 11.67
CA GLY A 741 -0.67 -14.71 12.82
C GLY A 741 -1.25 -15.06 14.20
N ASN A 742 -0.37 -15.11 15.21
CA ASN A 742 -0.70 -15.59 16.56
C ASN A 742 -1.76 -14.74 17.29
N ASN A 743 -1.85 -13.44 16.96
CA ASN A 743 -2.83 -12.52 17.57
C ASN A 743 -4.09 -12.31 16.73
N LYS A 744 -4.37 -13.11 15.69
CA LYS A 744 -5.53 -12.86 14.80
C LYS A 744 -6.86 -12.74 15.56
N MET A 745 -7.06 -13.56 16.60
CA MET A 745 -8.28 -13.50 17.43
C MET A 745 -8.34 -12.23 18.27
N LYS A 746 -7.20 -11.80 18.85
CA LYS A 746 -7.11 -10.54 19.61
C LYS A 746 -7.29 -9.33 18.70
N PHE A 747 -6.71 -9.35 17.50
CA PHE A 747 -6.90 -8.34 16.46
C PHE A 747 -8.36 -8.23 16.06
N LEU A 748 -9.01 -9.35 15.71
CA LEU A 748 -10.43 -9.38 15.36
C LEU A 748 -11.29 -8.90 16.52
N SER A 749 -10.99 -9.33 17.75
CA SER A 749 -11.69 -8.87 18.95
C SER A 749 -11.58 -7.36 19.14
N LEU A 750 -10.38 -6.78 19.02
CA LEU A 750 -10.17 -5.34 19.13
C LEU A 750 -10.87 -4.55 18.01
N LEU A 751 -10.79 -5.04 16.77
CA LEU A 751 -11.45 -4.41 15.63
C LEU A 751 -12.99 -4.49 15.79
N LEU A 752 -13.52 -5.66 16.14
CA LEU A 752 -14.95 -5.86 16.41
C LEU A 752 -15.42 -5.05 17.61
N GLN A 753 -14.63 -4.96 18.68
CA GLN A 753 -14.95 -4.13 19.84
C GLN A 753 -15.00 -2.65 19.44
N SER A 754 -14.11 -2.21 18.56
CA SER A 754 -14.15 -0.85 18.01
C SER A 754 -15.41 -0.62 17.18
N ILE A 755 -15.72 -1.51 16.24
CA ILE A 755 -16.91 -1.43 15.39
C ILE A 755 -18.20 -1.50 16.25
N PHE A 756 -18.26 -2.41 17.22
CA PHE A 756 -19.38 -2.58 18.14
C PHE A 756 -19.55 -1.34 19.03
N ARG A 757 -18.46 -0.76 19.53
CA ARG A 757 -18.49 0.50 20.27
C ARG A 757 -19.05 1.65 19.43
N THR A 758 -18.63 1.75 18.17
CA THR A 758 -19.03 2.81 17.24
C THR A 758 -20.49 2.69 16.81
N TYR A 759 -20.94 1.51 16.37
CA TYR A 759 -22.27 1.33 15.79
C TYR A 759 -23.36 0.86 16.77
N ILE A 760 -22.99 0.15 17.84
CA ILE A 760 -23.96 -0.46 18.78
C ILE A 760 -24.01 0.32 20.10
N ILE A 761 -22.88 0.40 20.82
CA ILE A 761 -22.83 1.05 22.14
C ILE A 761 -22.95 2.57 22.01
N GLN A 762 -22.41 3.15 20.92
CA GLN A 762 -22.29 4.59 20.71
C GLN A 762 -21.67 5.29 21.94
N LYS A 763 -20.52 4.80 22.42
CA LYS A 763 -19.78 5.41 23.54
C LYS A 763 -18.52 6.11 23.01
N PRO A 764 -18.31 7.41 23.29
CA PRO A 764 -17.15 8.15 22.77
C PRO A 764 -15.85 7.56 23.32
N ARG A 765 -14.75 7.59 22.57
CA ARG A 765 -13.42 7.24 23.11
C ARG A 765 -12.87 8.42 23.93
N GLY A 766 -12.68 8.21 25.24
CA GLY A 766 -12.11 9.19 26.20
C GLY A 766 -13.13 9.73 27.22
N ASN A 767 -12.65 10.13 28.40
CA ASN A 767 -13.41 10.95 29.37
C ASN A 767 -13.02 12.42 29.13
N PHE A 768 -13.99 13.29 28.82
CA PHE A 768 -13.72 14.72 28.66
C PHE A 768 -13.78 15.42 30.02
N ILE A 769 -12.66 15.99 30.45
CA ILE A 769 -12.59 16.89 31.61
C ILE A 769 -12.84 18.31 31.10
N GLY A 770 -13.88 18.97 31.62
CA GLY A 770 -13.90 20.42 31.74
C GLY A 770 -14.33 21.22 30.52
N SER A 771 -15.19 22.20 30.78
CA SER A 771 -15.62 23.26 29.88
C SER A 771 -14.44 23.97 29.21
N LEU A 772 -14.36 23.89 27.88
CA LEU A 772 -13.73 24.97 27.11
C LEU A 772 -14.47 26.27 27.44
N HIS A 773 -13.80 27.17 28.15
CA HIS A 773 -14.25 28.54 28.32
C HIS A 773 -14.38 29.16 26.92
N VAL A 774 -15.60 29.56 26.57
CA VAL A 774 -15.89 30.32 25.36
C VAL A 774 -15.76 31.78 25.75
N GLU A 775 -14.68 32.43 25.31
CA GLU A 775 -14.62 33.89 25.32
C GLU A 775 -15.62 34.41 24.26
N PRO A 776 -16.50 35.37 24.61
CA PRO A 776 -17.33 36.04 23.61
C PRO A 776 -16.43 36.78 22.62
N VAL A 777 -16.82 36.84 21.35
CA VAL A 777 -16.21 37.78 20.40
C VAL A 777 -16.28 39.18 20.99
N ASP A 778 -15.14 39.82 21.19
CA ASP A 778 -15.02 41.16 21.74
C ASP A 778 -15.61 42.18 20.75
N GLY A 779 -16.86 42.57 20.99
CA GLY A 779 -17.53 43.66 20.30
C GLY A 779 -19.01 43.81 20.71
N PRO A 780 -19.51 45.03 21.00
CA PRO A 780 -20.93 45.22 21.29
C PRO A 780 -21.78 44.90 20.06
N TYR A 781 -22.72 43.96 20.18
CA TYR A 781 -23.72 43.69 19.15
C TYR A 781 -24.52 44.97 18.84
N PRO A 782 -24.93 45.24 17.58
CA PRO A 782 -25.73 46.42 17.24
C PRO A 782 -26.91 46.65 18.18
N SER A 783 -27.11 47.90 18.62
CA SER A 783 -28.21 48.26 19.52
C SER A 783 -29.57 47.99 18.87
N SER A 784 -30.50 47.45 19.65
CA SER A 784 -31.82 47.05 19.18
C SER A 784 -32.93 47.66 20.03
N THR A 785 -34.06 47.98 19.42
CA THR A 785 -35.29 48.40 20.13
C THR A 785 -36.31 47.27 20.10
N LEU A 786 -36.90 46.95 21.25
CA LEU A 786 -37.97 45.95 21.35
C LEU A 786 -39.33 46.65 21.30
N HIS A 787 -40.19 46.22 20.38
CA HIS A 787 -41.55 46.73 20.25
C HIS A 787 -42.54 45.68 20.71
N GLU A 788 -43.37 46.00 21.70
CA GLU A 788 -44.52 45.18 22.07
C GLU A 788 -45.71 45.50 21.16
N ILE A 789 -46.38 44.47 20.66
CA ILE A 789 -47.48 44.57 19.70
C ILE A 789 -48.63 43.72 20.22
N ARG A 790 -49.79 44.34 20.43
CA ARG A 790 -51.03 43.61 20.74
C ARG A 790 -51.68 43.15 19.44
N THR A 791 -51.93 41.85 19.32
CA THR A 791 -52.59 41.23 18.17
C THR A 791 -54.11 41.37 18.25
N GLU A 792 -54.81 41.11 17.15
CA GLU A 792 -56.28 41.21 17.06
C GLU A 792 -57.00 40.30 18.06
N ASP A 793 -56.46 39.11 18.34
CA ASP A 793 -56.98 38.17 19.34
C ASP A 793 -56.59 38.52 20.78
N GLY A 794 -55.96 39.68 21.00
CA GLY A 794 -55.61 40.21 22.32
C GLY A 794 -54.31 39.67 22.92
N PHE A 795 -53.57 38.83 22.20
CA PHE A 795 -52.26 38.35 22.62
C PHE A 795 -51.19 39.45 22.48
N VAL A 796 -50.11 39.38 23.26
CA VAL A 796 -49.00 40.33 23.16
C VAL A 796 -47.79 39.60 22.61
N ILE A 797 -47.33 40.04 21.45
CA ILE A 797 -46.09 39.59 20.81
C ILE A 797 -45.05 40.70 20.86
N SER A 798 -43.81 40.39 20.50
CA SER A 798 -42.76 41.39 20.37
C SER A 798 -42.07 41.32 19.01
N CYS A 799 -41.52 42.45 18.57
CA CYS A 799 -40.68 42.53 17.38
C CYS A 799 -39.44 43.36 17.69
N ARG A 800 -38.26 42.78 17.44
CA ARG A 800 -36.97 43.42 17.72
C ARG A 800 -36.47 44.13 16.46
N GLN A 801 -36.18 45.42 16.57
CA GLN A 801 -35.75 46.28 15.47
C GLN A 801 -34.27 46.65 15.62
N TRP A 802 -33.52 46.57 14.52
CA TRP A 802 -32.19 47.16 14.38
C TRP A 802 -32.21 48.23 13.30
N LYS A 803 -31.72 49.42 13.65
CA LYS A 803 -31.59 50.57 12.74
C LYS A 803 -30.14 50.77 12.31
N ILE A 804 -29.98 51.35 11.13
CA ILE A 804 -28.68 51.79 10.61
C ILE A 804 -28.19 52.97 11.46
N LYS A 805 -26.92 52.98 11.86
CA LYS A 805 -26.33 54.11 12.60
C LYS A 805 -26.33 55.37 11.72
N THR A 806 -26.60 56.52 12.34
CA THR A 806 -26.69 57.83 11.64
C THR A 806 -25.40 58.24 10.93
N ASP A 807 -24.21 57.83 11.39
CA ASP A 807 -22.93 58.10 10.70
C ASP A 807 -22.71 57.24 9.43
N ASP A 808 -23.22 56.00 9.40
CA ASP A 808 -23.13 55.14 8.20
C ASP A 808 -24.10 55.57 7.11
N SER A 809 -25.13 56.35 7.44
CA SER A 809 -26.07 56.91 6.46
C SER A 809 -25.41 57.87 5.45
N LEU A 810 -24.23 58.41 5.77
CA LEU A 810 -23.40 59.22 4.89
C LEU A 810 -22.50 58.36 3.98
N ARG A 811 -22.03 57.19 4.44
CA ARG A 811 -21.23 56.24 3.63
C ARG A 811 -22.02 55.62 2.49
N PHE A 812 -23.31 55.36 2.71
CA PHE A 812 -24.18 54.75 1.70
C PHE A 812 -24.84 55.75 0.74
N GLY A 813 -24.51 57.06 0.82
CA GLY A 813 -24.96 58.09 -0.10
C GLY A 813 -26.47 58.04 -0.36
N ARG A 814 -27.28 58.67 0.50
CA ARG A 814 -28.76 58.77 0.38
C ARG A 814 -29.23 58.84 -1.08
N SER A 815 -29.62 57.70 -1.64
CA SER A 815 -30.33 57.61 -2.92
C SER A 815 -31.12 56.31 -3.16
N LYS A 816 -31.14 55.31 -2.26
CA LYS A 816 -32.00 54.13 -2.42
C LYS A 816 -32.93 53.88 -1.25
N ASN A 817 -34.23 53.94 -1.53
CA ASN A 817 -35.31 53.46 -0.65
C ASN A 817 -35.21 51.94 -0.53
N SER A 818 -34.34 51.42 0.34
CA SER A 818 -34.31 49.99 0.66
C SER A 818 -35.46 49.64 1.59
N TYR A 819 -36.24 48.60 1.24
CA TYR A 819 -37.38 48.21 2.06
C TYR A 819 -36.92 47.55 3.38
N PRO A 820 -37.65 47.75 4.49
CA PRO A 820 -37.40 47.04 5.74
C PRO A 820 -37.53 45.52 5.55
N VAL A 821 -36.74 44.74 6.30
CA VAL A 821 -36.73 43.28 6.22
C VAL A 821 -37.34 42.70 7.49
N LEU A 822 -38.41 41.92 7.34
CA LEU A 822 -39.02 41.12 8.40
C LEU A 822 -38.47 39.69 8.38
N LEU A 823 -37.80 39.33 9.46
CA LEU A 823 -37.27 38.00 9.74
C LEU A 823 -38.25 37.21 10.60
N ILE A 824 -38.63 36.02 10.14
CA ILE A 824 -39.58 35.14 10.81
C ILE A 824 -38.91 33.80 11.12
N ASN A 825 -38.61 33.59 12.42
CA ASN A 825 -37.93 32.39 12.89
C ASN A 825 -38.76 31.10 12.68
N GLY A 826 -38.08 29.97 12.71
CA GLY A 826 -38.69 28.65 12.77
C GLY A 826 -39.16 28.29 14.18
N TYR A 827 -39.20 26.98 14.46
CA TYR A 827 -39.44 26.49 15.83
C TYR A 827 -38.25 26.72 16.78
N SER A 828 -37.06 26.92 16.22
CA SER A 828 -35.88 27.40 16.96
C SER A 828 -35.94 28.92 17.08
N THR A 829 -35.64 29.42 18.27
CA THR A 829 -35.59 30.85 18.54
C THR A 829 -34.28 31.43 18.00
N ASP A 830 -34.31 32.69 17.57
CA ASP A 830 -33.16 33.50 17.16
C ASP A 830 -32.14 32.82 16.22
N SER A 831 -32.59 32.26 15.09
CA SER A 831 -31.68 31.64 14.09
C SER A 831 -31.00 32.65 13.16
N PHE A 832 -31.48 33.90 13.14
CA PHE A 832 -30.94 34.99 12.33
C PHE A 832 -30.00 35.94 13.09
N TRP A 833 -30.04 35.89 14.42
CA TRP A 833 -29.28 36.74 15.34
C TRP A 833 -28.32 35.86 16.13
N LEU A 834 -27.01 35.92 15.83
CA LEU A 834 -26.00 35.02 16.40
C LEU A 834 -24.90 35.83 17.11
N PRO A 835 -25.03 36.10 18.42
CA PRO A 835 -24.08 36.91 19.20
C PRO A 835 -22.65 36.36 19.25
N THR A 836 -22.45 35.08 18.92
CA THR A 836 -21.14 34.40 18.97
C THR A 836 -20.40 34.38 17.64
N GLU A 837 -21.08 34.76 16.55
CA GLU A 837 -20.51 34.77 15.21
C GLU A 837 -20.30 36.20 14.73
N GLU A 838 -19.27 36.42 13.93
CA GLU A 838 -18.99 37.74 13.35
C GLU A 838 -19.97 38.11 12.23
N ASN A 839 -20.42 37.12 11.45
CA ASN A 839 -21.16 37.32 10.21
C ASN A 839 -22.53 36.61 10.20
N ASP A 840 -23.50 37.15 10.96
CA ASP A 840 -24.89 36.68 10.92
C ASP A 840 -25.77 37.44 9.91
N LEU A 841 -27.00 36.98 9.68
CA LEU A 841 -27.89 37.57 8.68
C LEU A 841 -28.31 39.00 9.07
N VAL A 842 -28.52 39.29 10.35
CA VAL A 842 -28.90 40.63 10.81
C VAL A 842 -27.80 41.65 10.51
N ARG A 843 -26.54 41.36 10.86
CA ARG A 843 -25.40 42.23 10.52
C ARG A 843 -25.22 42.34 9.01
N THR A 844 -25.33 41.23 8.29
CA THR A 844 -25.23 41.21 6.82
C THR A 844 -26.27 42.11 6.16
N LEU A 845 -27.51 42.14 6.66
CA LEU A 845 -28.59 42.99 6.14
C LEU A 845 -28.38 44.47 6.49
N LEU A 846 -27.92 44.76 7.72
CA LEU A 846 -27.58 46.12 8.14
C LEU A 846 -26.43 46.70 7.31
N ASP A 847 -25.38 45.90 7.04
CA ASP A 847 -24.25 46.28 6.18
C ASP A 847 -24.65 46.52 4.72
N LYS A 848 -25.78 45.96 4.29
CA LYS A 848 -26.39 46.19 2.98
C LYS A 848 -27.43 47.31 2.98
N GLY A 849 -27.60 48.02 4.10
CA GLY A 849 -28.47 49.19 4.19
C GLY A 849 -29.94 48.87 4.44
N HIS A 850 -30.29 47.66 4.90
CA HIS A 850 -31.66 47.31 5.25
C HIS A 850 -31.92 47.42 6.75
N GLU A 851 -32.96 48.19 7.11
CA GLU A 851 -33.55 48.11 8.45
C GLU A 851 -34.11 46.70 8.67
N THR A 852 -33.75 46.06 9.79
CA THR A 852 -34.05 44.65 10.03
C THR A 852 -34.91 44.46 11.27
N TRP A 853 -35.95 43.64 11.14
CA TRP A 853 -36.94 43.33 12.17
C TRP A 853 -37.01 41.83 12.40
N LEU A 854 -36.99 41.38 13.66
CA LEU A 854 -37.14 39.97 14.02
C LEU A 854 -38.44 39.77 14.79
N LEU A 855 -39.37 39.00 14.21
CA LEU A 855 -40.63 38.65 14.84
C LEU A 855 -40.41 37.63 15.95
N GLN A 856 -40.93 37.92 17.15
CA GLN A 856 -40.98 37.03 18.30
C GLN A 856 -42.45 36.66 18.58
N PRO A 857 -43.03 35.70 17.83
CA PRO A 857 -44.45 35.38 17.86
C PRO A 857 -44.83 34.62 19.15
N ARG A 858 -46.08 34.17 19.28
CA ARG A 858 -46.57 33.37 20.43
C ARG A 858 -45.85 32.01 20.65
N LEU A 859 -45.03 31.60 19.68
CA LEU A 859 -44.11 30.45 19.75
C LEU A 859 -42.77 30.78 20.43
N HIS A 860 -42.40 32.06 20.55
CA HIS A 860 -41.15 32.49 21.16
C HIS A 860 -41.21 32.36 22.71
N PRO A 861 -40.13 31.92 23.40
CA PRO A 861 -40.10 31.73 24.85
C PRO A 861 -40.51 32.97 25.65
N LEU A 862 -40.13 34.17 25.17
CA LEU A 862 -40.50 35.45 25.79
C LEU A 862 -42.02 35.72 25.74
N ASN A 863 -42.72 35.20 24.74
CA ASN A 863 -44.16 35.41 24.51
C ASN A 863 -44.90 34.06 24.45
N SER A 864 -44.48 33.07 25.24
CA SER A 864 -44.92 31.69 25.05
C SER A 864 -46.39 31.47 25.42
N SER A 865 -47.17 30.93 24.48
CA SER A 865 -48.53 30.46 24.74
C SER A 865 -48.58 28.94 24.98
N ASN A 866 -49.37 28.53 25.98
CA ASN A 866 -49.63 27.10 26.26
C ASN A 866 -50.60 26.47 25.25
N SER A 867 -51.34 27.27 24.47
CA SER A 867 -52.35 26.78 23.53
C SER A 867 -52.45 27.74 22.35
N PHE A 868 -51.89 27.32 21.21
CA PHE A 868 -51.99 28.04 19.94
C PHE A 868 -51.78 27.08 18.77
N THR A 869 -52.15 27.51 17.58
CA THR A 869 -51.89 26.81 16.32
C THR A 869 -50.92 27.61 15.45
N ILE A 870 -50.22 26.96 14.51
CA ILE A 870 -49.41 27.69 13.51
C ILE A 870 -50.27 28.66 12.67
N GLU A 871 -51.57 28.38 12.55
CA GLU A 871 -52.53 29.26 11.88
C GLU A 871 -52.71 30.58 12.65
N ASP A 872 -52.71 30.55 13.99
CA ASP A 872 -52.79 31.77 14.81
C ASP A 872 -51.60 32.72 14.55
N ILE A 873 -50.40 32.18 14.30
CA ILE A 873 -49.22 32.99 13.95
C ILE A 873 -49.43 33.68 12.60
N GLY A 874 -49.92 32.95 11.60
CA GLY A 874 -50.19 33.50 10.27
C GLY A 874 -51.37 34.49 10.26
N ARG A 875 -52.39 34.23 11.07
CA ARG A 875 -53.63 35.01 11.12
C ARG A 875 -53.53 36.27 11.97
N PHE A 876 -52.79 36.24 13.08
CA PHE A 876 -52.78 37.32 14.06
C PHE A 876 -51.40 37.94 14.27
N ASP A 877 -50.34 37.13 14.37
CA ASP A 877 -49.01 37.64 14.75
C ASP A 877 -48.31 38.36 13.58
N ILE A 878 -48.26 37.72 12.42
CA ILE A 878 -47.58 38.26 11.22
C ILE A 878 -48.25 39.56 10.74
N PRO A 879 -49.58 39.65 10.56
CA PRO A 879 -50.23 40.88 10.13
C PRO A 879 -49.96 42.06 11.09
N ALA A 880 -50.06 41.83 12.41
CA ALA A 880 -49.81 42.84 13.42
C ALA A 880 -48.36 43.37 13.37
N ALA A 881 -47.39 42.49 13.10
CA ALA A 881 -45.99 42.88 12.92
C ALA A 881 -45.78 43.74 11.66
N ILE A 882 -46.35 43.33 10.53
CA ILE A 882 -46.26 44.07 9.27
C ILE A 882 -46.91 45.46 9.40
N ASP A 883 -48.10 45.54 9.99
CA ASP A 883 -48.79 46.81 10.23
C ASP A 883 -47.97 47.76 11.10
N LYS A 884 -47.31 47.23 12.14
CA LYS A 884 -46.43 48.03 13.01
C LYS A 884 -45.20 48.56 12.26
N ILE A 885 -44.59 47.73 11.41
CA ILE A 885 -43.41 48.10 10.62
C ILE A 885 -43.76 49.20 9.62
N LEU A 886 -44.85 49.03 8.87
CA LEU A 886 -45.33 50.03 7.90
C LEU A 886 -45.75 51.34 8.58
N LYS A 887 -46.40 51.26 9.75
CA LYS A 887 -46.77 52.45 10.54
C LYS A 887 -45.56 53.27 11.01
N LEU A 888 -44.44 52.60 11.32
CA LEU A 888 -43.21 53.27 11.77
C LEU A 888 -42.31 53.70 10.62
N ASN A 889 -42.52 53.18 9.41
CA ASN A 889 -41.74 53.48 8.22
C ASN A 889 -42.63 54.16 7.16
N GLU A 890 -43.04 55.40 7.44
CA GLU A 890 -43.98 56.19 6.59
C GLU A 890 -43.55 56.35 5.12
N LYS A 891 -42.26 56.12 4.80
CA LYS A 891 -41.72 56.16 3.43
C LYS A 891 -41.82 54.83 2.68
N SER A 892 -42.13 53.73 3.36
CA SER A 892 -42.09 52.37 2.83
C SER A 892 -43.49 51.80 2.73
N THR A 893 -43.94 51.49 1.52
CA THR A 893 -45.24 50.82 1.29
C THR A 893 -45.12 49.28 1.28
N LYS A 894 -43.88 48.78 1.19
CA LYS A 894 -43.56 47.34 1.12
C LYS A 894 -42.47 46.95 2.13
N ILE A 895 -42.35 45.65 2.36
CA ILE A 895 -41.28 45.02 3.15
C ILE A 895 -40.73 43.78 2.44
N HIS A 896 -39.49 43.41 2.71
CA HIS A 896 -38.98 42.07 2.39
C HIS A 896 -39.27 41.11 3.53
N VAL A 897 -39.56 39.84 3.22
CA VAL A 897 -39.78 38.81 4.24
C VAL A 897 -38.79 37.66 4.04
N VAL A 898 -38.04 37.33 5.09
CA VAL A 898 -37.18 36.14 5.15
C VAL A 898 -37.69 35.23 6.26
N ALA A 899 -38.15 34.04 5.89
CA ALA A 899 -38.80 33.12 6.81
C ALA A 899 -38.10 31.75 6.83
N HIS A 900 -38.00 31.16 8.02
CA HIS A 900 -37.37 29.86 8.21
C HIS A 900 -38.36 28.82 8.75
N CYS A 901 -38.32 27.60 8.24
CA CYS A 901 -39.07 26.45 8.77
C CYS A 901 -40.56 26.79 9.03
N VAL A 902 -41.02 26.76 10.29
CA VAL A 902 -42.40 27.09 10.68
C VAL A 902 -42.77 28.54 10.35
N GLY A 903 -41.84 29.48 10.40
CA GLY A 903 -42.06 30.85 9.94
C GLY A 903 -42.43 30.89 8.47
N GLY A 904 -41.83 30.03 7.64
CA GLY A 904 -42.18 29.87 6.23
C GLY A 904 -43.61 29.34 6.04
N LEU A 905 -44.05 28.41 6.89
CA LEU A 905 -45.45 27.93 6.86
C LEU A 905 -46.43 29.04 7.25
N ALA A 906 -46.12 29.78 8.32
CA ALA A 906 -46.97 30.83 8.86
C ALA A 906 -47.16 32.01 7.89
N ILE A 907 -46.11 32.44 7.19
CA ILE A 907 -46.24 33.53 6.20
C ILE A 907 -47.07 33.12 4.99
N HIS A 908 -46.96 31.86 4.53
CA HIS A 908 -47.83 31.37 3.45
C HIS A 908 -49.30 31.29 3.91
N ILE A 909 -49.56 30.89 5.17
CA ILE A 909 -50.91 30.95 5.76
C ILE A 909 -51.41 32.41 5.80
N ALA A 910 -50.57 33.36 6.19
CA ALA A 910 -50.94 34.78 6.26
C ALA A 910 -51.37 35.33 4.89
N ILE A 911 -50.60 35.03 3.84
CA ILE A 911 -50.86 35.53 2.47
C ILE A 911 -52.01 34.78 1.81
N MET A 912 -51.96 33.44 1.79
CA MET A 912 -53.02 32.61 1.15
C MET A 912 -54.34 32.67 1.91
N GLY A 913 -54.30 32.91 3.22
CA GLY A 913 -55.50 33.16 4.04
C GLY A 913 -56.13 34.52 3.80
N GLY A 914 -55.43 35.44 3.11
CA GLY A 914 -55.90 36.81 2.86
C GLY A 914 -55.73 37.75 4.06
N HIS A 915 -54.92 37.37 5.06
CA HIS A 915 -54.63 38.20 6.23
C HIS A 915 -53.53 39.23 5.94
N VAL A 916 -52.69 38.99 4.94
CA VAL A 916 -51.68 39.92 4.43
C VAL A 916 -51.81 40.02 2.92
N SER A 917 -51.92 41.25 2.40
CA SER A 917 -51.89 41.48 0.95
C SER A 917 -50.46 41.33 0.41
N ALA A 918 -50.30 40.58 -0.68
CA ALA A 918 -49.04 40.47 -1.42
C ALA A 918 -48.47 41.84 -1.82
N THR A 919 -49.32 42.85 -2.05
CA THR A 919 -48.91 44.22 -2.38
C THR A 919 -48.07 44.90 -1.32
N ARG A 920 -48.07 44.41 -0.07
CA ARG A 920 -47.25 44.91 1.04
C ARG A 920 -45.90 44.19 1.16
N ILE A 921 -45.63 43.19 0.32
CA ILE A 921 -44.41 42.37 0.37
C ILE A 921 -43.66 42.54 -0.96
N ALA A 922 -42.44 43.07 -0.90
CA ALA A 922 -41.57 43.23 -2.07
C ALA A 922 -40.97 41.91 -2.53
N SER A 923 -40.54 41.05 -1.59
CA SER A 923 -40.04 39.70 -1.90
C SER A 923 -40.21 38.74 -0.72
N LEU A 924 -40.33 37.44 -1.01
CA LEU A 924 -40.44 36.39 -0.01
C LEU A 924 -39.35 35.32 -0.18
N SER A 925 -38.43 35.25 0.78
CA SER A 925 -37.39 34.22 0.84
C SER A 925 -37.72 33.20 1.93
N CYS A 926 -37.82 31.91 1.59
CA CYS A 926 -38.10 30.84 2.55
C CYS A 926 -36.99 29.78 2.56
N THR A 927 -36.45 29.50 3.76
CA THR A 927 -35.42 28.48 3.96
C THR A 927 -36.02 27.20 4.55
N ASN A 928 -35.72 26.06 3.90
CA ASN A 928 -36.21 24.72 4.21
C ASN A 928 -37.72 24.60 4.47
N SER A 929 -38.50 25.49 3.86
CA SER A 929 -39.97 25.58 4.01
C SER A 929 -40.59 26.27 2.79
N SER A 930 -41.87 25.97 2.53
CA SER A 930 -42.74 26.65 1.56
C SER A 930 -44.20 26.45 2.02
N MET A 931 -45.22 26.66 1.17
CA MET A 931 -46.56 26.13 1.47
C MET A 931 -46.61 24.60 1.59
N PHE A 932 -45.55 23.93 1.14
CA PHE A 932 -45.31 22.50 1.34
C PHE A 932 -44.34 22.29 2.51
N PHE A 933 -44.48 21.16 3.20
CA PHE A 933 -43.53 20.74 4.24
C PHE A 933 -43.39 19.22 4.22
N LYS A 934 -42.59 18.72 3.27
CA LYS A 934 -42.39 17.29 3.11
C LYS A 934 -41.25 16.81 4.00
N LEU A 935 -41.59 16.09 5.05
CA LEU A 935 -40.63 15.43 5.93
C LEU A 935 -39.86 14.32 5.20
N THR A 936 -38.62 14.07 5.62
CA THR A 936 -37.90 12.85 5.24
C THR A 936 -38.66 11.61 5.72
N THR A 937 -38.46 10.45 5.08
CA THR A 937 -39.13 9.19 5.47
C THR A 937 -38.93 8.86 6.96
N PHE A 938 -37.74 9.14 7.48
CA PHE A 938 -37.40 8.94 8.89
C PHE A 938 -38.12 9.93 9.82
N SER A 939 -38.13 11.21 9.48
CA SER A 939 -38.85 12.24 10.25
C SER A 939 -40.37 12.03 10.21
N ARG A 940 -40.91 11.56 9.08
CA ARG A 940 -42.32 11.15 8.94
C ARG A 940 -42.65 9.96 9.86
N PHE A 941 -41.77 8.95 9.92
CA PHE A 941 -41.94 7.83 10.85
C PHE A 941 -41.94 8.29 12.32
N LYS A 942 -41.03 9.19 12.71
CA LYS A 942 -41.00 9.81 14.04
C LYS A 942 -42.30 10.54 14.38
N MET A 943 -42.85 11.30 13.43
CA MET A 943 -44.11 12.03 13.59
C MET A 943 -45.34 11.10 13.61
N TRP A 944 -45.24 9.90 13.04
CA TRP A 944 -46.31 8.89 13.04
C TRP A 944 -46.38 8.09 14.35
N LEU A 945 -45.23 7.78 14.96
CA LEU A 945 -45.16 7.13 16.28
C LEU A 945 -46.06 7.86 17.29
N PRO A 946 -46.75 7.14 18.20
CA PRO A 946 -47.65 7.74 19.18
C PRO A 946 -46.90 8.57 20.25
N LEU A 947 -45.59 8.76 20.10
CA LEU A 947 -44.73 9.53 21.00
C LEU A 947 -45.27 10.95 21.23
N LEU A 948 -45.75 11.66 20.22
CA LEU A 948 -46.24 13.04 20.40
C LEU A 948 -47.58 13.09 21.16
N PRO A 949 -48.62 12.30 20.82
CA PRO A 949 -49.82 12.17 21.66
C PRO A 949 -49.52 11.73 23.10
N ILE A 950 -48.62 10.77 23.29
CA ILE A 950 -48.19 10.30 24.61
C ILE A 950 -47.46 11.43 25.35
N THR A 951 -46.59 12.17 24.68
CA THR A 951 -45.88 13.34 25.25
C THR A 951 -46.86 14.43 25.66
N MET A 952 -47.88 14.73 24.84
CA MET A 952 -48.94 15.69 25.18
C MET A 952 -49.80 15.21 26.35
N MET A 953 -50.13 13.91 26.39
CA MET A 953 -50.84 13.29 27.52
C MET A 953 -50.03 13.38 28.82
N ILE A 954 -48.70 13.17 28.75
CA ILE A 954 -47.78 13.27 29.88
C ILE A 954 -47.61 14.73 30.34
N LEU A 955 -47.57 15.71 29.43
CA LEU A 955 -47.39 17.13 29.75
C LEU A 955 -48.65 17.80 30.32
N GLY A 956 -49.84 17.29 30.04
CA GLY A 956 -51.10 17.82 30.60
C GLY A 956 -51.37 19.27 30.18
N ARG A 957 -51.83 20.12 31.13
CA ARG A 957 -52.14 21.54 30.86
C ARG A 957 -50.91 22.44 30.65
N ASN A 958 -49.71 21.97 30.98
CA ASN A 958 -48.46 22.74 30.83
C ASN A 958 -47.67 22.22 29.64
N THR A 959 -47.82 22.86 28.49
CA THR A 959 -47.21 22.43 27.23
C THR A 959 -45.82 23.02 27.00
N ILE A 960 -45.27 23.80 27.93
CA ILE A 960 -43.92 24.37 27.80
C ILE A 960 -42.89 23.41 28.43
N LEU A 961 -41.96 22.90 27.61
CA LEU A 961 -40.90 21.99 28.04
C LEU A 961 -39.60 22.77 28.32
N PRO A 962 -39.10 22.84 29.58
CA PRO A 962 -37.81 23.48 29.87
C PRO A 962 -36.69 22.61 29.30
N ILE A 963 -35.81 23.14 28.43
CA ILE A 963 -34.70 22.36 27.84
C ILE A 963 -33.50 22.33 28.81
N LEU A 964 -33.16 23.48 29.40
CA LEU A 964 -32.09 23.61 30.38
C LEU A 964 -32.38 22.90 31.72
N LYS A 965 -31.33 22.60 32.49
CA LYS A 965 -31.43 22.01 33.84
C LYS A 965 -31.95 23.03 34.85
N THR A 966 -33.27 23.27 34.87
CA THR A 966 -33.91 24.02 35.95
C THR A 966 -34.42 23.07 37.03
N THR A 967 -34.13 23.36 38.30
CA THR A 967 -34.63 22.67 39.50
C THR A 967 -36.16 22.61 39.60
N LYS A 968 -36.88 23.40 38.79
CA LYS A 968 -38.35 23.50 38.71
C LYS A 968 -39.05 22.50 37.76
N ALA A 969 -38.33 21.55 37.12
CA ALA A 969 -38.95 20.62 36.16
C ALA A 969 -39.71 19.47 36.85
N ASN A 970 -40.99 19.29 36.50
CA ASN A 970 -41.89 18.27 37.06
C ASN A 970 -41.48 16.85 36.61
N LEU A 971 -41.90 15.80 37.33
CA LEU A 971 -41.56 14.40 37.03
C LEU A 971 -41.86 14.00 35.57
N ASN A 972 -43.00 14.45 35.05
CA ASN A 972 -43.45 14.22 33.68
C ASN A 972 -42.50 14.84 32.63
N GLN A 973 -41.97 16.04 32.89
CA GLN A 973 -41.00 16.69 31.99
C GLN A 973 -39.65 15.96 31.99
N LYS A 974 -39.22 15.43 33.15
CA LYS A 974 -37.99 14.61 33.25
C LYS A 974 -38.11 13.31 32.47
N LEU A 975 -39.28 12.66 32.50
CA LEU A 975 -39.55 11.45 31.73
C LEU A 975 -39.45 11.70 30.21
N VAL A 976 -40.03 12.79 29.71
CA VAL A 976 -39.96 13.17 28.29
C VAL A 976 -38.51 13.41 27.86
N LYS A 977 -37.69 14.11 28.67
CA LYS A 977 -36.25 14.30 28.40
C LYS A 977 -35.50 12.98 28.34
N PHE A 978 -35.81 12.04 29.25
CA PHE A 978 -35.20 10.73 29.27
C PHE A 978 -35.51 9.96 27.99
N VAL A 979 -36.79 9.86 27.60
CA VAL A 979 -37.23 9.17 26.37
C VAL A 979 -36.58 9.79 25.13
N ALA A 980 -36.50 11.12 25.04
CA ALA A 980 -35.91 11.82 23.90
C ALA A 980 -34.45 11.40 23.61
N ARG A 981 -33.66 11.10 24.65
CA ARG A 981 -32.24 10.68 24.54
C ARG A 981 -32.05 9.32 23.88
N PHE A 982 -33.02 8.42 24.01
CA PHE A 982 -32.96 7.07 23.45
C PHE A 982 -33.45 6.98 22.00
N ILE A 983 -34.01 8.06 21.44
CA ILE A 983 -34.46 8.10 20.05
C ILE A 983 -33.25 8.04 19.10
N PRO A 984 -33.19 7.11 18.12
CA PRO A 984 -32.09 6.97 17.17
C PRO A 984 -31.84 8.23 16.31
N ARG A 985 -30.56 8.49 16.00
CA ARG A 985 -30.09 9.71 15.31
C ARG A 985 -28.92 9.47 14.37
N TYR A 986 -28.66 10.50 13.57
CA TYR A 986 -27.60 10.52 12.57
C TYR A 986 -26.26 11.04 13.10
N GLU A 987 -26.29 11.92 14.10
CA GLU A 987 -25.12 12.44 14.81
C GLU A 987 -25.45 12.52 16.30
N ARG A 988 -24.45 12.26 17.14
CA ARG A 988 -24.55 12.30 18.60
C ARG A 988 -23.66 13.42 19.14
N CYS A 989 -24.16 14.09 20.15
CA CYS A 989 -23.50 15.19 20.83
C CYS A 989 -23.27 14.84 22.31
N ASN A 990 -22.24 15.45 22.91
CA ASN A 990 -22.00 15.37 24.36
C ASN A 990 -22.83 16.37 25.17
N CYS A 991 -23.51 17.32 24.52
CA CYS A 991 -24.38 18.29 25.16
C CYS A 991 -25.76 17.68 25.41
N ASP A 992 -26.13 17.55 26.69
CA ASP A 992 -27.41 17.00 27.16
C ASP A 992 -28.62 17.71 26.50
N GLU A 993 -28.53 19.03 26.34
CA GLU A 993 -29.56 19.88 25.76
C GLU A 993 -29.71 19.65 24.25
N CYS A 994 -28.57 19.58 23.53
CA CYS A 994 -28.51 19.23 22.10
C CYS A 994 -29.09 17.84 21.87
N GLU A 995 -28.81 16.91 22.80
CA GLU A 995 -29.37 15.57 22.75
C GLU A 995 -30.89 15.58 22.98
N VAL A 996 -31.43 16.33 23.94
CA VAL A 996 -32.89 16.40 24.10
C VAL A 996 -33.55 17.05 22.87
N PHE A 997 -32.99 18.16 22.38
CA PHE A 997 -33.49 18.90 21.23
C PHE A 997 -33.50 18.04 19.95
N SER A 998 -32.38 17.39 19.63
CA SER A 998 -32.27 16.50 18.47
C SER A 998 -33.11 15.23 18.60
N GLY A 999 -33.45 14.83 19.83
CA GLY A 999 -34.39 13.75 20.09
C GLY A 999 -35.82 14.10 19.67
N ILE A 1000 -36.25 15.31 19.99
CA ILE A 1000 -37.59 15.82 19.71
C ILE A 1000 -37.75 16.18 18.23
N PHE A 1001 -36.80 16.92 17.66
CA PHE A 1001 -36.91 17.47 16.30
C PHE A 1001 -36.14 16.67 15.23
N GLY A 1002 -35.29 15.72 15.62
CA GLY A 1002 -34.24 15.21 14.73
C GLY A 1002 -33.05 16.17 14.67
N ASN A 1003 -31.99 15.76 13.98
CA ASN A 1003 -30.79 16.59 13.80
C ASN A 1003 -31.13 17.83 12.97
N ALA A 1004 -31.23 18.98 13.64
CA ALA A 1004 -31.52 20.27 13.01
C ALA A 1004 -30.30 20.81 12.23
N PHE A 1005 -29.10 20.52 12.73
CA PHE A 1005 -27.85 20.87 12.08
C PHE A 1005 -26.79 19.79 12.18
N TRP A 1006 -25.74 19.92 11.35
CA TRP A 1006 -24.54 19.10 11.43
C TRP A 1006 -23.44 19.81 12.22
N HIS A 1007 -22.78 19.09 13.13
CA HIS A 1007 -21.73 19.69 13.97
C HIS A 1007 -20.47 20.03 13.15
N ASP A 1008 -20.29 19.43 11.98
CA ASP A 1008 -19.21 19.77 11.03
C ASP A 1008 -19.38 21.16 10.39
N ASN A 1009 -20.59 21.74 10.45
CA ASN A 1009 -20.93 23.04 9.86
C ASN A 1009 -21.08 24.17 10.90
N VAL A 1010 -20.96 23.89 12.21
CA VAL A 1010 -21.23 24.85 13.28
C VAL A 1010 -20.01 24.97 14.19
N THR A 1011 -19.62 26.20 14.52
CA THR A 1011 -18.48 26.48 15.41
C THR A 1011 -18.77 25.99 16.84
N SER A 1012 -17.71 25.71 17.61
CA SER A 1012 -17.84 25.24 19.00
C SER A 1012 -18.49 26.30 19.92
N SER A 1013 -18.20 27.58 19.69
CA SER A 1013 -18.79 28.73 20.38
C SER A 1013 -20.31 28.83 20.13
N LEU A 1014 -20.72 28.75 18.87
CA LEU A 1014 -22.13 28.82 18.48
C LEU A 1014 -22.92 27.63 18.97
N HIS A 1015 -22.37 26.42 18.84
CA HIS A 1015 -22.99 25.21 19.37
C HIS A 1015 -23.23 25.31 20.89
N SER A 1016 -22.30 25.91 21.64
CA SER A 1016 -22.49 26.16 23.08
C SER A 1016 -23.60 27.20 23.35
N TRP A 1017 -23.63 28.31 22.59
CA TRP A 1017 -24.61 29.38 22.78
C TRP A 1017 -26.05 28.95 22.45
N ILE A 1018 -26.26 28.24 21.34
CA ILE A 1018 -27.57 27.73 20.91
C ILE A 1018 -28.18 26.87 22.03
N ASN A 1019 -27.39 25.93 22.56
CA ASN A 1019 -27.87 24.97 23.54
C ASN A 1019 -28.01 25.53 24.96
N LYS A 1020 -27.18 26.50 25.36
CA LYS A 1020 -27.16 27.01 26.75
C LYS A 1020 -27.91 28.32 26.96
N LYS A 1021 -28.00 29.18 25.95
CA LYS A 1021 -28.56 30.55 26.07
C LYS A 1021 -29.76 30.81 25.16
N ASN A 1022 -29.79 30.27 23.94
CA ASN A 1022 -30.88 30.55 22.99
C ASN A 1022 -32.14 29.70 23.23
N LEU A 1023 -32.00 28.42 23.60
CA LEU A 1023 -33.13 27.48 23.78
C LEU A 1023 -33.45 27.17 25.26
N PRO A 1024 -33.94 28.11 26.09
CA PRO A 1024 -34.23 27.83 27.49
C PRO A 1024 -35.48 26.97 27.70
N SER A 1025 -36.50 27.14 26.86
CA SER A 1025 -37.78 26.43 26.91
C SER A 1025 -38.38 26.24 25.52
N LEU A 1026 -39.24 25.23 25.37
CA LEU A 1026 -39.85 24.84 24.12
C LEU A 1026 -41.38 24.78 24.25
N PRO A 1027 -42.12 25.74 23.68
CA PRO A 1027 -43.58 25.71 23.69
C PRO A 1027 -44.11 24.60 22.79
N MET A 1028 -44.78 23.59 23.35
CA MET A 1028 -45.31 22.46 22.58
C MET A 1028 -46.73 22.70 22.04
N GLY A 1029 -47.37 23.83 22.37
CA GLY A 1029 -48.76 24.13 22.01
C GLY A 1029 -49.07 24.05 20.51
N GLY A 1030 -48.13 24.47 19.65
CA GLY A 1030 -48.29 24.45 18.19
C GLY A 1030 -48.05 23.09 17.50
N PHE A 1031 -47.47 22.10 18.21
CA PHE A 1031 -47.12 20.80 17.63
C PHE A 1031 -48.29 19.98 17.10
N PRO A 1032 -49.47 19.93 17.74
CA PRO A 1032 -50.62 19.23 17.20
C PRO A 1032 -51.02 19.73 15.80
N HIS A 1033 -50.98 21.05 15.59
CA HIS A 1033 -51.25 21.63 14.28
C HIS A 1033 -50.10 21.36 13.29
N LEU A 1034 -48.84 21.51 13.72
CA LEU A 1034 -47.68 21.17 12.90
C LEU A 1034 -47.70 19.71 12.44
N ARG A 1035 -48.15 18.78 13.28
CA ARG A 1035 -48.33 17.36 12.91
C ARG A 1035 -49.37 17.19 11.80
N LYS A 1036 -50.48 17.94 11.82
CA LYS A 1036 -51.47 17.92 10.74
C LYS A 1036 -50.87 18.41 9.43
N ILE A 1037 -50.13 19.52 9.46
CA ILE A 1037 -49.41 20.07 8.30
C ILE A 1037 -48.40 19.05 7.75
N CYS A 1038 -47.57 18.46 8.61
CA CYS A 1038 -46.60 17.43 8.22
C CYS A 1038 -47.25 16.17 7.62
N ASN A 1039 -48.42 15.76 8.14
CA ASN A 1039 -49.16 14.61 7.63
C ASN A 1039 -49.80 14.88 6.26
N ALA A 1040 -50.35 16.08 6.06
CA ALA A 1040 -50.86 16.52 4.77
C ALA A 1040 -49.72 16.75 3.75
N GLY A 1041 -48.54 17.15 4.23
CA GLY A 1041 -47.39 17.54 3.41
C GLY A 1041 -47.47 18.97 2.88
N PHE A 1042 -48.50 19.72 3.28
CA PHE A 1042 -48.79 21.10 2.89
C PHE A 1042 -49.59 21.82 4.00
N ILE A 1043 -49.65 23.14 3.96
CA ILE A 1043 -50.35 23.96 4.97
C ILE A 1043 -51.87 23.67 5.00
N VAL A 1044 -52.41 23.46 6.20
CA VAL A 1044 -53.83 23.18 6.45
C VAL A 1044 -54.35 24.09 7.56
N ASP A 1045 -55.67 24.20 7.69
CA ASP A 1045 -56.29 24.91 8.81
C ASP A 1045 -56.17 24.12 10.13
N SER A 1046 -56.53 24.74 11.25
CA SER A 1046 -56.53 24.11 12.59
C SER A 1046 -57.37 22.83 12.66
N LYS A 1047 -58.37 22.64 11.80
CA LYS A 1047 -59.15 21.40 11.70
C LYS A 1047 -58.43 20.33 10.86
N GLY A 1048 -57.58 20.72 9.93
CA GLY A 1048 -56.79 19.87 9.03
C GLY A 1048 -57.26 19.92 7.58
N ASN A 1049 -58.11 20.88 7.20
CA ASN A 1049 -58.63 21.01 5.84
C ASN A 1049 -57.69 21.85 4.96
N ASN A 1050 -57.76 21.61 3.64
CA ASN A 1050 -57.05 22.42 2.65
C ASN A 1050 -57.80 23.74 2.38
N SER A 1051 -57.58 24.72 3.25
CA SER A 1051 -58.21 26.05 3.14
C SER A 1051 -57.32 27.09 2.44
N TYR A 1052 -56.08 26.72 2.08
CA TYR A 1052 -55.04 27.66 1.64
C TYR A 1052 -54.56 27.43 0.21
N LEU A 1053 -54.25 26.19 -0.21
CA LEU A 1053 -53.69 25.94 -1.56
C LEU A 1053 -54.66 26.17 -2.72
N ILE A 1054 -55.92 26.45 -2.42
CA ILE A 1054 -56.89 26.87 -3.43
C ILE A 1054 -56.75 28.36 -3.79
N HIS A 1055 -55.95 29.12 -3.03
CA HIS A 1055 -55.80 30.57 -3.15
C HIS A 1055 -54.41 31.01 -3.65
N ALA A 1056 -53.90 30.35 -4.70
CA ALA A 1056 -52.59 30.67 -5.27
C ALA A 1056 -52.51 32.11 -5.80
N GLU A 1057 -53.64 32.66 -6.24
CA GLU A 1057 -53.81 34.03 -6.74
C GLU A 1057 -53.39 35.11 -5.73
N ARG A 1058 -53.38 34.77 -4.44
CA ARG A 1058 -53.03 35.71 -3.37
C ARG A 1058 -51.53 35.86 -3.16
N ILE A 1059 -50.68 34.97 -3.71
CA ILE A 1059 -49.21 35.07 -3.64
C ILE A 1059 -48.68 35.67 -4.95
N SER A 1060 -49.16 36.85 -5.32
CA SER A 1060 -48.71 37.59 -6.50
C SER A 1060 -47.44 38.40 -6.19
N LEU A 1061 -46.33 37.72 -5.91
CA LEU A 1061 -45.06 38.34 -5.51
C LEU A 1061 -43.83 37.45 -5.83
N PRO A 1062 -42.62 38.03 -5.97
CA PRO A 1062 -41.38 37.25 -6.18
C PRO A 1062 -41.04 36.34 -5.00
N THR A 1063 -40.72 35.07 -5.28
CA THR A 1063 -40.37 34.09 -4.24
C THR A 1063 -39.03 33.39 -4.46
N LEU A 1064 -38.30 33.14 -3.38
CA LEU A 1064 -37.08 32.34 -3.35
C LEU A 1064 -37.23 31.20 -2.34
N TYR A 1065 -37.02 29.95 -2.80
CA TYR A 1065 -36.99 28.79 -1.92
C TYR A 1065 -35.59 28.19 -1.83
N ILE A 1066 -34.99 28.22 -0.63
CA ILE A 1066 -33.65 27.67 -0.38
C ILE A 1066 -33.80 26.39 0.46
N SER A 1067 -33.09 25.32 0.10
CA SER A 1067 -33.05 24.09 0.90
C SER A 1067 -31.63 23.55 1.05
N GLY A 1068 -31.32 22.93 2.18
CA GLY A 1068 -30.05 22.22 2.37
C GLY A 1068 -30.05 20.87 1.64
N GLY A 1069 -28.94 20.51 1.00
CA GLY A 1069 -28.79 19.22 0.29
C GLY A 1069 -28.66 18.01 1.22
N ARG A 1070 -28.28 18.22 2.49
CA ARG A 1070 -28.03 17.16 3.50
C ARG A 1070 -29.01 17.26 4.70
N THR A 1071 -30.21 17.74 4.47
CA THR A 1071 -31.28 17.91 5.47
C THR A 1071 -31.88 16.57 5.93
N LEU A 1072 -32.05 16.42 7.25
CA LEU A 1072 -32.65 15.22 7.87
C LEU A 1072 -34.10 15.44 8.32
N LEU A 1073 -34.56 16.69 8.37
CA LEU A 1073 -35.90 17.06 8.83
C LEU A 1073 -36.88 17.18 7.65
N SER A 1074 -36.67 18.16 6.78
CA SER A 1074 -37.50 18.46 5.61
C SER A 1074 -36.74 18.14 4.32
N THR A 1075 -37.35 17.47 3.35
CA THR A 1075 -36.70 17.11 2.07
C THR A 1075 -36.48 18.33 1.17
N PRO A 1076 -35.46 18.33 0.28
CA PRO A 1076 -35.32 19.34 -0.79
C PRO A 1076 -36.49 19.35 -1.79
N GLN A 1077 -37.36 18.32 -1.76
CA GLN A 1077 -38.61 18.32 -2.50
C GLN A 1077 -39.57 19.42 -2.01
N THR A 1078 -39.43 19.88 -0.76
CA THR A 1078 -40.23 20.98 -0.20
C THR A 1078 -40.05 22.28 -0.98
N SER A 1079 -38.79 22.67 -1.24
CA SER A 1079 -38.47 23.85 -2.05
C SER A 1079 -38.81 23.63 -3.53
N LEU A 1080 -38.66 22.41 -4.03
CA LEU A 1080 -39.01 22.05 -5.41
C LEU A 1080 -40.50 22.21 -5.69
N LEU A 1081 -41.35 21.69 -4.80
CA LEU A 1081 -42.81 21.77 -4.95
C LEU A 1081 -43.29 23.20 -4.84
N GLY A 1082 -42.76 23.98 -3.88
CA GLY A 1082 -43.07 25.41 -3.77
C GLY A 1082 -42.71 26.15 -5.06
N ASN A 1083 -41.49 25.96 -5.58
CA ASN A 1083 -41.06 26.62 -6.81
C ASN A 1083 -41.90 26.20 -8.04
N LYS A 1084 -42.16 24.91 -8.22
CA LYS A 1084 -43.01 24.41 -9.33
C LYS A 1084 -44.44 24.93 -9.23
N TYR A 1085 -45.02 24.91 -8.04
CA TYR A 1085 -46.37 25.40 -7.80
C TYR A 1085 -46.48 26.90 -8.11
N MET A 1086 -45.53 27.70 -7.64
CA MET A 1086 -45.53 29.14 -7.91
C MET A 1086 -45.30 29.45 -9.40
N LYS A 1087 -44.36 28.77 -10.08
CA LYS A 1087 -44.18 28.92 -11.53
C LYS A 1087 -45.42 28.57 -12.35
N LEU A 1088 -46.21 27.60 -11.87
CA LEU A 1088 -47.43 27.17 -12.54
C LEU A 1088 -48.59 28.16 -12.33
N HIS A 1089 -48.76 28.66 -11.10
CA HIS A 1089 -49.93 29.45 -10.72
C HIS A 1089 -49.71 30.97 -10.75
N GLN A 1090 -48.47 31.44 -10.70
CA GLN A 1090 -48.09 32.86 -10.70
C GLN A 1090 -46.92 33.13 -11.68
N PRO A 1091 -47.02 32.75 -12.96
CA PRO A 1091 -45.91 32.81 -13.92
C PRO A 1091 -45.36 34.22 -14.19
N ASN A 1092 -46.12 35.27 -13.83
CA ASN A 1092 -45.73 36.66 -14.04
C ASN A 1092 -44.73 37.18 -13.00
N PHE A 1093 -44.43 36.40 -11.96
CA PHE A 1093 -43.47 36.78 -10.92
C PHE A 1093 -42.22 35.90 -10.96
N ARG A 1094 -41.10 36.43 -10.48
CA ARG A 1094 -39.84 35.71 -10.41
C ARG A 1094 -39.88 34.66 -9.30
N HIS A 1095 -39.67 33.39 -9.66
CA HIS A 1095 -39.67 32.26 -8.74
C HIS A 1095 -38.36 31.47 -8.81
N GLU A 1096 -37.55 31.60 -7.78
CA GLU A 1096 -36.20 31.03 -7.70
C GLU A 1096 -36.14 29.83 -6.74
N ARG A 1097 -35.17 28.94 -6.96
CA ARG A 1097 -34.88 27.81 -6.08
C ARG A 1097 -33.39 27.57 -5.99
N VAL A 1098 -32.90 27.36 -4.78
CA VAL A 1098 -31.50 27.02 -4.50
C VAL A 1098 -31.43 25.78 -3.61
N VAL A 1099 -30.55 24.84 -3.96
CA VAL A 1099 -30.16 23.73 -3.08
C VAL A 1099 -28.71 23.91 -2.73
N VAL A 1100 -28.41 24.03 -1.44
CA VAL A 1100 -27.04 24.26 -0.95
C VAL A 1100 -26.47 22.95 -0.44
N ASP A 1101 -25.51 22.39 -1.19
CA ASP A 1101 -24.89 21.11 -0.85
C ASP A 1101 -24.04 21.17 0.42
N GLY A 1102 -24.09 20.10 1.20
CA GLY A 1102 -23.41 20.00 2.50
C GLY A 1102 -24.20 20.59 3.69
N PHE A 1103 -25.23 21.41 3.44
CA PHE A 1103 -26.02 22.06 4.51
C PHE A 1103 -27.24 21.24 4.95
N GLY A 1104 -27.51 21.25 6.25
CA GLY A 1104 -28.69 20.66 6.92
C GLY A 1104 -29.94 21.55 6.92
N HIS A 1105 -30.77 21.42 7.97
CA HIS A 1105 -32.05 22.15 8.07
C HIS A 1105 -31.84 23.58 8.57
N SER A 1106 -31.21 23.75 9.74
CA SER A 1106 -30.92 25.05 10.33
C SER A 1106 -29.58 25.63 9.88
N ASP A 1107 -28.67 24.79 9.36
CA ASP A 1107 -27.33 25.17 8.88
C ASP A 1107 -27.38 26.31 7.89
N LEU A 1108 -28.46 26.44 7.11
CA LEU A 1108 -28.60 27.52 6.13
C LEU A 1108 -28.49 28.92 6.75
N LEU A 1109 -28.78 29.04 8.04
CA LEU A 1109 -28.75 30.31 8.77
C LEU A 1109 -27.66 30.36 9.83
N ILE A 1110 -27.33 29.21 10.44
CA ILE A 1110 -26.40 29.12 11.58
C ILE A 1110 -25.05 28.50 11.21
N GLY A 1111 -24.85 28.03 9.98
CA GLY A 1111 -23.59 27.39 9.59
C GLY A 1111 -22.47 28.42 9.41
N GLU A 1112 -21.24 28.02 9.73
CA GLU A 1112 -20.01 28.86 9.63
C GLU A 1112 -19.85 29.48 8.23
N GLU A 1113 -20.21 28.72 7.18
CA GLU A 1113 -20.08 29.14 5.78
C GLU A 1113 -21.39 29.74 5.20
N SER A 1114 -22.42 30.00 6.03
CA SER A 1114 -23.72 30.52 5.55
C SER A 1114 -23.61 31.91 4.92
N CYS A 1115 -22.75 32.76 5.47
CA CYS A 1115 -22.51 34.11 4.96
C CYS A 1115 -21.94 34.11 3.54
N LYS A 1116 -21.19 33.06 3.16
CA LYS A 1116 -20.61 32.90 1.83
C LYS A 1116 -21.51 32.14 0.87
N LYS A 1117 -22.24 31.13 1.35
CA LYS A 1117 -22.96 30.17 0.49
C LYS A 1117 -24.48 30.34 0.45
N VAL A 1118 -25.08 31.05 1.42
CA VAL A 1118 -26.54 31.14 1.55
C VAL A 1118 -27.02 32.59 1.47
N PHE A 1119 -26.46 33.48 2.29
CA PHE A 1119 -26.92 34.88 2.38
C PHE A 1119 -26.84 35.64 1.04
N PRO A 1120 -25.84 35.40 0.16
CA PRO A 1120 -25.80 36.06 -1.14
C PRO A 1120 -27.04 35.80 -2.02
N HIS A 1121 -27.65 34.62 -1.92
CA HIS A 1121 -28.88 34.31 -2.66
C HIS A 1121 -30.07 35.13 -2.15
N ILE A 1122 -30.18 35.31 -0.82
CA ILE A 1122 -31.24 36.13 -0.20
C ILE A 1122 -31.07 37.59 -0.63
N LEU A 1123 -29.86 38.14 -0.52
CA LEU A 1123 -29.53 39.51 -0.90
C LEU A 1123 -29.76 39.76 -2.41
N SER A 1124 -29.35 38.82 -3.26
CA SER A 1124 -29.56 38.90 -4.70
C SER A 1124 -31.06 38.95 -5.03
N HIS A 1125 -31.86 38.09 -4.41
CA HIS A 1125 -33.29 38.05 -4.64
C HIS A 1125 -34.00 39.34 -4.22
N MET A 1126 -33.64 39.90 -3.06
CA MET A 1126 -34.15 41.20 -2.60
C MET A 1126 -33.76 42.33 -3.56
N GLY A 1127 -32.47 42.44 -3.90
CA GLY A 1127 -31.98 43.52 -4.76
C GLY A 1127 -32.54 43.48 -6.18
N LEU A 1128 -32.87 42.31 -6.71
CA LEU A 1128 -33.56 42.20 -8.00
C LEU A 1128 -35.04 42.61 -7.89
N ALA A 1129 -35.73 42.29 -6.80
CA ALA A 1129 -37.12 42.71 -6.58
C ALA A 1129 -37.23 44.24 -6.46
N GLU A 1130 -36.26 44.89 -5.81
CA GLU A 1130 -36.17 46.35 -5.75
C GLU A 1130 -35.87 46.98 -7.12
N LYS A 1131 -35.10 46.30 -8.00
CA LYS A 1131 -34.80 46.80 -9.35
C LYS A 1131 -35.99 46.67 -10.31
N GLU A 1132 -36.73 45.57 -10.26
CA GLU A 1132 -37.91 45.33 -11.11
C GLU A 1132 -39.01 46.38 -10.87
N GLU A 1133 -39.12 46.94 -9.65
CA GLU A 1133 -40.05 48.02 -9.34
C GLU A 1133 -39.60 49.41 -9.84
N ASN A 1134 -38.29 49.63 -9.94
CA ASN A 1134 -37.73 50.88 -10.48
C ASN A 1134 -37.78 50.93 -12.02
N LEU A 1135 -38.27 49.87 -12.67
CA LEU A 1135 -38.35 49.71 -14.13
C LEU A 1135 -39.77 49.91 -14.71
N GLU A 1136 -40.71 50.52 -13.98
CA GLU A 1136 -41.87 51.19 -14.59
C GLU A 1136 -41.44 52.51 -15.26
N TYR A 1137 -40.50 52.43 -16.22
CA TYR A 1137 -40.28 53.34 -17.36
C TYR A 1137 -39.00 52.88 -18.09
N ASP A 1138 -39.04 51.73 -18.77
CA ASP A 1138 -38.62 51.67 -20.17
C ASP A 1138 -38.94 50.28 -20.73
N GLY A 1139 -39.86 50.24 -21.68
CA GLY A 1139 -40.19 49.03 -22.40
C GLY A 1139 -39.14 48.77 -23.45
N ASN A 1140 -38.11 47.98 -23.11
CA ASN A 1140 -37.39 47.06 -24.00
C ASN A 1140 -36.06 46.70 -23.37
N GLU A 1141 -35.95 45.46 -22.87
CA GLU A 1141 -34.86 44.55 -23.22
C GLU A 1141 -35.03 43.24 -22.44
N LYS A 1142 -35.43 42.18 -23.16
CA LYS A 1142 -35.33 40.79 -22.69
C LYS A 1142 -33.96 40.27 -23.09
N GLU A 1143 -32.98 40.36 -22.21
CA GLU A 1143 -31.79 39.53 -22.32
C GLU A 1143 -32.00 38.19 -21.60
N TYR A 1144 -32.10 37.14 -22.41
CA TYR A 1144 -32.06 35.74 -21.98
C TYR A 1144 -30.65 35.39 -21.50
N PHE A 1145 -30.45 35.22 -20.20
CA PHE A 1145 -29.31 34.47 -19.66
C PHE A 1145 -29.65 32.98 -19.58
N SER A 1146 -29.27 32.24 -20.62
CA SER A 1146 -29.19 30.77 -20.61
C SER A 1146 -27.92 30.35 -19.87
N GLY A 1147 -28.05 30.05 -18.59
CA GLY A 1147 -26.93 29.63 -17.74
C GLY A 1147 -27.38 28.79 -16.57
N TYR A 1148 -28.18 27.75 -16.82
CA TYR A 1148 -28.43 26.69 -15.84
C TYR A 1148 -28.42 25.35 -16.55
N GLY A 1149 -27.41 24.54 -16.22
CA GLY A 1149 -27.30 23.16 -16.68
C GLY A 1149 -28.56 22.38 -16.34
N GLN A 1150 -29.10 21.70 -17.36
CA GLN A 1150 -29.98 20.56 -17.18
C GLN A 1150 -29.22 19.54 -16.31
N PHE A 1151 -29.56 19.47 -15.02
CA PHE A 1151 -29.35 18.23 -14.28
C PHE A 1151 -30.43 17.28 -14.76
N GLU A 1152 -30.02 16.28 -15.54
CA GLU A 1152 -30.86 15.16 -15.91
C GLU A 1152 -31.47 14.53 -14.65
N ASP A 1153 -32.78 14.33 -14.71
CA ASP A 1153 -33.55 13.54 -13.76
C ASP A 1153 -32.98 12.11 -13.72
N GLY A 1154 -32.05 11.88 -12.79
CA GLY A 1154 -31.62 10.54 -12.42
C GLY A 1154 -32.79 9.82 -11.77
N GLU A 1155 -33.47 8.98 -12.56
CA GLU A 1155 -34.52 8.06 -12.13
C GLU A 1155 -34.15 7.38 -10.82
N LEU A 1156 -34.85 7.79 -9.77
CA LEU A 1156 -34.94 7.15 -8.48
C LEU A 1156 -35.74 5.85 -8.66
N VAL A 1157 -35.11 4.82 -9.22
CA VAL A 1157 -35.69 3.47 -9.29
C VAL A 1157 -35.64 2.85 -7.89
N PHE A 1158 -36.74 2.99 -7.17
CA PHE A 1158 -37.05 2.15 -6.01
C PHE A 1158 -37.46 0.75 -6.51
N LYS A 1159 -36.52 -0.19 -6.51
CA LYS A 1159 -36.72 -1.66 -6.41
C LYS A 1159 -35.51 -2.20 -5.63
N SER A 1160 -35.61 -2.97 -4.54
CA SER A 1160 -36.69 -3.76 -3.95
C SER A 1160 -36.77 -3.57 -2.43
N TRP A 1161 -37.97 -3.78 -1.89
CA TRP A 1161 -38.17 -4.13 -0.50
C TRP A 1161 -37.55 -5.50 -0.20
N VAL A 1162 -36.59 -5.50 0.74
CA VAL A 1162 -35.95 -6.65 1.43
C VAL A 1162 -34.98 -7.53 0.60
N SER A 1163 -33.83 -7.83 1.24
CA SER A 1163 -32.62 -8.61 0.82
C SER A 1163 -31.56 -7.82 0.01
N SER A 1164 -30.23 -7.87 0.25
CA SER A 1164 -29.33 -8.81 0.97
C SER A 1164 -28.69 -8.23 2.26
N SER A 1165 -29.01 -6.99 2.65
CA SER A 1165 -28.45 -6.32 3.82
C SER A 1165 -29.14 -6.65 5.15
N MET A 1166 -30.40 -7.10 5.10
CA MET A 1166 -31.08 -7.74 6.24
C MET A 1166 -30.34 -9.02 6.70
N ILE A 1167 -29.58 -9.66 5.78
CA ILE A 1167 -28.81 -10.89 5.97
C ILE A 1167 -27.52 -10.64 6.79
N ILE A 1168 -26.91 -9.45 6.68
CA ILE A 1168 -25.68 -9.09 7.42
C ILE A 1168 -25.99 -8.70 8.87
N TRP A 1169 -27.14 -8.07 9.10
CA TRP A 1169 -27.61 -7.73 10.45
C TRP A 1169 -28.09 -8.96 11.25
N PHE A 1170 -28.59 -10.00 10.56
CA PHE A 1170 -28.80 -11.33 11.13
C PHE A 1170 -27.47 -12.06 11.46
N LEU A 1171 -26.44 -11.89 10.63
CA LEU A 1171 -25.11 -12.49 10.84
C LEU A 1171 -24.30 -11.82 11.97
N LEU A 1172 -24.41 -10.50 12.14
CA LEU A 1172 -23.78 -9.77 13.27
C LEU A 1172 -24.49 -10.04 14.60
N PHE A 1173 -25.82 -10.27 14.57
CA PHE A 1173 -26.56 -10.74 15.74
C PHE A 1173 -26.11 -12.17 16.17
N LEU A 1174 -25.84 -13.07 15.20
CA LEU A 1174 -25.22 -14.39 15.39
C LEU A 1174 -23.79 -14.32 15.99
N LEU A 1175 -23.00 -13.34 15.60
CA LEU A 1175 -21.62 -13.18 16.09
C LEU A 1175 -21.57 -12.62 17.52
N VAL A 1176 -22.52 -11.76 17.87
CA VAL A 1176 -22.71 -11.28 19.25
C VAL A 1176 -23.24 -12.38 20.17
N LEU A 1177 -24.06 -13.32 19.67
CA LEU A 1177 -24.41 -14.52 20.44
C LEU A 1177 -23.19 -15.44 20.68
N CYS A 1178 -22.30 -15.58 19.69
CA CYS A 1178 -21.04 -16.29 19.85
C CYS A 1178 -20.12 -15.63 20.89
N LEU A 1179 -19.93 -14.30 20.87
CA LEU A 1179 -19.08 -13.62 21.85
C LEU A 1179 -19.57 -13.74 23.31
N VAL A 1180 -20.86 -14.00 23.53
CA VAL A 1180 -21.45 -14.25 24.87
C VAL A 1180 -21.31 -15.71 25.31
N ILE A 1181 -21.26 -16.68 24.38
CA ILE A 1181 -21.03 -18.12 24.66
C ILE A 1181 -19.55 -18.43 24.92
N PHE A 1182 -18.63 -17.61 24.39
CA PHE A 1182 -17.17 -17.82 24.47
C PHE A 1182 -16.47 -16.97 25.55
N HIS A 1183 -17.23 -16.37 26.48
CA HIS A 1183 -16.68 -15.87 27.75
C HIS A 1183 -16.60 -16.99 28.83
N LYS A 1184 -16.27 -18.21 28.39
CA LYS A 1184 -15.92 -19.37 29.23
C LYS A 1184 -14.57 -19.93 28.81
#